data_AF-V9HUD6-F1
#
_entry.id   AF-V9HUD6-F1
#
_cell.length_a   1.000
_cell.length_b   1.000
_cell.length_c   1.000
_cell.angle_alpha   90.00
_cell.angle_beta   90.00
_cell.angle_gamma   90.00
#
_symmetry.space_group_name_H-M   'P 1'
#
loop_
_entity.id
_entity.type
_entity.pdbx_description
1 polymer ?
#
loop_
_entity_poly.entity_id
_entity_poly.type
_entity_poly.pdbx_seq_one_letter_code
_entity_poly.pdbx_strand_id
1 'polypeptide(L)'
;MSKKIDKRKTIVESKKGICCTLLATGLLLQTCSYPVFADTGSSISNLGSFYVLNTSQSDLQLLNDRIGSLEAPTQAEDGNIVINEHSLNLDVGDEFQLKLINIDGSDVNDVEWFVRVRVPQDTLYTAESFSRLNGVSISINDGLVKAKAQGNVEIWAKKGDALYKCVVNVEKEKDSLVEKKVEEIADKFRHLSSDVDKLMAVHDYLIDNIEYSNEHIVSYAYGALIEGKAVCQGYSQSFQKIIDKLNIEGRTLKGWSTAVKPEFHQWNRVKLDDGWYFVDVTWDDLHEDQYRSYKHFLINSETLGKNHKDWVSYNDEVDGTKYTYYAYKKQGVFANNREELEQILRNQINSTNLPYVTIRVAIPNSISDSEIISTLKSITGGNPSFNELNRVRDTFGTHQFYSYEVSNIPAKLSKDVSLLEIKPTNNVNETTTSVMLTFDQDIDDLTVNDIKIDDVHKTAVNKIDNKTYELTFKDMMFQSSKTLPVEVSKRGFNIANSIQNVDINIVKEQKPNAIFKATGDREGRLENVERGMRYDLGDGIWRDINSSEPVNVTTKYQEPILIQKQSTTDSILHSDVQKILPRETTVSPMGIKAVNSVGDKNNGKIIYVNRKMEYKKKDAQDWTACIGKEVTGLAEGEYLVRYKSDGLKLASQAEEVKINVIPEENNNSNESNNGNGGSSTPDVPEQSTEEQNKPNPKPDSQKPSQPSEEQNKPSQKPQDSKLDSQKTPEEQKDSQKPKQKEEKSNSGNSGGGGGGSSAPSKSVQKSDQTPTKTVTQEKVQEKSQISQSYQETSKEIEVSDIMTVQEAEMTLNKLKDTEQITWSKQSVIKVMQKGIMTGDTNGNFMPRKSVTRAEVAQVIANIIGEKTSTRKITDVDNNKWYAKAVQTVLENKIFTQDEKGNFRPESQITRAELFVVIAKLKDIKPLDNTRAKEVLSRYTDVDSIPSWATGYASALVEKGIVSGANNKISANDMLTREQLATIFANIVE
;
A
#
# COMPACT_ATOMS: atom_id res chain seq x y z
N MET A 1 -38.25 9.20 -34.02
CA MET A 1 -38.15 10.11 -35.20
C MET A 1 -36.68 10.39 -35.50
N SER A 2 -36.35 11.12 -36.56
CA SER A 2 -35.01 11.12 -37.18
C SER A 2 -34.34 12.49 -37.25
N LYS A 3 -33.04 12.58 -36.93
CA LYS A 3 -31.98 12.92 -37.91
C LYS A 3 -30.55 12.86 -37.32
N LYS A 4 -29.59 12.46 -38.16
CA LYS A 4 -28.13 12.60 -37.95
C LYS A 4 -27.66 14.04 -38.19
N ILE A 5 -26.39 14.32 -37.86
CA ILE A 5 -25.44 14.95 -38.79
C ILE A 5 -24.00 14.51 -38.47
N ASP A 6 -23.21 14.24 -39.52
CA ASP A 6 -21.80 13.85 -39.46
C ASP A 6 -20.85 15.04 -39.26
N LYS A 7 -19.64 14.77 -38.75
CA LYS A 7 -18.39 15.25 -39.39
C LYS A 7 -17.12 14.54 -38.90
N ARG A 8 -16.69 13.52 -39.67
CA ARG A 8 -15.28 13.12 -39.73
C ARG A 8 -14.44 14.24 -40.38
N LYS A 9 -13.14 14.30 -40.06
CA LYS A 9 -12.14 14.93 -40.95
C LYS A 9 -10.88 14.09 -41.01
N THR A 10 -10.56 13.61 -42.21
CA THR A 10 -9.36 12.83 -42.53
C THR A 10 -8.21 13.76 -42.88
N ILE A 11 -6.99 13.42 -42.45
CA ILE A 11 -5.73 13.87 -43.09
C ILE A 11 -4.88 12.61 -43.36
N VAL A 12 -4.07 12.65 -44.42
CA VAL A 12 -3.50 11.47 -45.10
C VAL A 12 -2.04 11.23 -44.68
N GLU A 13 -1.55 9.99 -44.80
CA GLU A 13 -0.16 9.61 -44.60
C GLU A 13 0.85 10.41 -45.44
N SER A 14 2.04 10.64 -44.88
CA SER A 14 3.26 10.73 -45.69
C SER A 14 4.46 10.11 -44.95
N LYS A 15 4.87 8.91 -45.35
CA LYS A 15 6.07 8.25 -44.81
C LYS A 15 7.34 8.85 -45.43
N LYS A 16 8.28 9.25 -44.58
CA LYS A 16 9.75 9.17 -44.77
C LYS A 16 10.41 9.40 -43.42
N GLY A 17 11.36 8.56 -43.04
CA GLY A 17 11.92 8.52 -41.68
C GLY A 17 13.43 8.69 -41.62
N ILE A 18 13.90 8.96 -40.40
CA ILE A 18 15.28 8.88 -39.90
C ILE A 18 15.12 8.13 -38.57
N CYS A 19 15.49 6.85 -38.49
CA CYS A 19 16.82 6.35 -38.16
C CYS A 19 17.35 6.76 -36.77
N CYS A 20 17.05 5.89 -35.80
CA CYS A 20 17.95 5.40 -34.74
C CYS A 20 18.75 6.39 -33.87
N THR A 21 18.49 6.32 -32.57
CA THR A 21 19.56 6.01 -31.59
C THR A 21 18.97 5.17 -30.46
N LEU A 22 19.74 4.19 -29.96
CA LEU A 22 19.34 3.36 -28.81
C LEU A 22 19.97 3.90 -27.53
N LEU A 23 19.29 3.72 -26.40
CA LEU A 23 19.95 3.60 -25.10
C LEU A 23 20.12 2.11 -24.79
N ALA A 24 21.36 1.67 -24.71
CA ALA A 24 21.74 0.31 -24.32
C ALA A 24 22.56 0.35 -23.03
N THR A 25 22.32 -0.60 -22.13
CA THR A 25 22.99 -0.74 -20.83
C THR A 25 24.28 -1.58 -20.94
N GLY A 26 25.35 -1.19 -20.24
CA GLY A 26 26.43 -2.14 -19.88
C GLY A 26 27.88 -1.63 -19.98
N LEU A 27 28.61 -1.81 -18.87
CA LEU A 27 30.07 -1.68 -18.65
C LEU A 27 31.01 -1.92 -19.85
N LEU A 28 32.12 -1.15 -19.94
CA LEU A 28 33.50 -1.63 -19.68
C LEU A 28 34.57 -0.49 -19.65
N LEU A 29 35.85 -0.84 -19.56
CA LEU A 29 36.97 -0.05 -18.96
C LEU A 29 37.85 0.79 -19.92
N GLN A 30 38.41 1.89 -19.36
CA GLN A 30 39.68 2.60 -19.66
C GLN A 30 40.01 3.03 -21.13
N THR A 31 40.42 4.27 -21.39
CA THR A 31 41.79 4.77 -21.06
C THR A 31 41.96 6.31 -21.18
N CYS A 32 42.90 6.85 -20.39
CA CYS A 32 43.73 8.06 -20.59
C CYS A 32 43.13 9.47 -20.89
N SER A 33 43.20 10.33 -19.85
CA SER A 33 43.78 11.69 -19.87
C SER A 33 43.16 12.84 -20.69
N TYR A 34 42.50 13.79 -20.01
CA TYR A 34 43.03 15.15 -19.69
C TYR A 34 42.01 15.92 -18.80
N PRO A 35 42.42 16.74 -17.82
CA PRO A 35 41.48 17.52 -17.01
C PRO A 35 41.04 18.82 -17.71
N VAL A 36 39.75 19.14 -17.61
CA VAL A 36 39.19 20.44 -18.01
C VAL A 36 38.87 21.24 -16.76
N PHE A 37 39.59 22.35 -16.53
CA PHE A 37 39.24 23.34 -15.51
C PHE A 37 38.18 24.31 -16.06
N ALA A 38 37.18 24.63 -15.26
CA ALA A 38 36.22 25.70 -15.53
C ALA A 38 36.60 26.95 -14.71
N ASP A 39 37.25 27.91 -15.36
CA ASP A 39 37.54 29.22 -14.79
C ASP A 39 36.25 30.05 -14.64
N THR A 40 36.11 30.78 -13.54
CA THR A 40 34.97 31.68 -13.26
C THR A 40 35.42 33.05 -12.73
N GLY A 41 36.56 33.57 -13.22
CA GLY A 41 37.03 34.92 -12.92
C GLY A 41 36.18 36.06 -13.53
N SER A 42 35.22 36.59 -12.78
CA SER A 42 34.84 38.02 -12.87
C SER A 42 34.33 38.53 -11.53
N SER A 43 34.63 39.79 -11.19
CA SER A 43 34.45 40.33 -9.84
C SER A 43 33.88 41.75 -9.85
N ILE A 44 33.14 42.12 -8.79
CA ILE A 44 33.40 43.30 -7.93
C ILE A 44 32.31 43.46 -6.84
N SER A 45 32.80 43.62 -5.60
CA SER A 45 32.16 44.07 -4.35
C SER A 45 30.63 44.25 -4.22
N ASN A 46 30.07 43.64 -3.17
CA ASN A 46 29.85 44.41 -1.92
C ASN A 46 29.93 43.50 -0.69
N LEU A 47 30.46 44.02 0.43
CA LEU A 47 30.72 43.24 1.66
C LEU A 47 29.62 43.50 2.71
N GLY A 48 29.15 42.43 3.37
CA GLY A 48 27.96 42.48 4.24
C GLY A 48 27.93 41.47 5.39
N SER A 49 29.10 41.17 5.96
CA SER A 49 29.31 40.57 7.29
C SER A 49 28.28 39.56 7.82
N PHE A 50 28.32 38.32 7.31
CA PHE A 50 27.87 37.14 8.06
C PHE A 50 28.97 36.06 8.02
N TYR A 51 29.16 35.35 9.13
CA TYR A 51 30.16 34.28 9.23
C TYR A 51 29.68 33.03 8.46
N VAL A 52 30.19 32.87 7.24
CA VAL A 52 30.11 31.62 6.48
C VAL A 52 31.47 30.95 6.51
N LEU A 53 31.52 29.68 6.94
CA LEU A 53 32.73 28.87 6.88
C LEU A 53 33.01 28.45 5.44
N ASN A 54 33.72 29.31 4.71
CA ASN A 54 34.29 28.97 3.40
C ASN A 54 35.37 27.89 3.56
N THR A 55 34.98 26.61 3.52
CA THR A 55 35.89 25.55 3.13
C THR A 55 36.30 25.80 1.68
N SER A 56 37.60 25.86 1.42
CA SER A 56 38.10 26.03 0.06
C SER A 56 37.85 24.76 -0.77
N GLN A 57 37.86 24.90 -2.10
CA GLN A 57 37.70 23.74 -2.99
C GLN A 57 38.82 22.70 -2.78
N SER A 58 40.01 23.15 -2.35
CA SER A 58 41.12 22.32 -1.88
C SER A 58 40.80 21.53 -0.60
N ASP A 59 40.11 22.14 0.38
CA ASP A 59 39.76 21.46 1.64
C ASP A 59 38.70 20.37 1.44
N LEU A 60 37.72 20.63 0.56
CA LEU A 60 36.73 19.63 0.15
C LEU A 60 37.37 18.47 -0.62
N GLN A 61 38.36 18.74 -1.47
CA GLN A 61 39.11 17.67 -2.14
C GLN A 61 39.93 16.85 -1.14
N LEU A 62 40.68 17.49 -0.23
CA LEU A 62 41.43 16.80 0.82
C LEU A 62 40.53 15.95 1.73
N LEU A 63 39.31 16.41 2.03
CA LEU A 63 38.32 15.64 2.78
C LEU A 63 37.76 14.46 1.97
N ASN A 64 37.52 14.63 0.68
CA ASN A 64 37.07 13.57 -0.22
C ASN A 64 38.16 12.49 -0.43
N ASP A 65 39.41 12.91 -0.61
CA ASP A 65 40.58 12.04 -0.71
C ASP A 65 40.80 11.28 0.60
N ARG A 66 40.66 11.96 1.74
CA ARG A 66 40.68 11.32 3.07
C ARG A 66 39.58 10.27 3.19
N ILE A 67 38.33 10.58 2.83
CA ILE A 67 37.21 9.62 2.83
C ILE A 67 37.52 8.43 1.91
N GLY A 68 38.05 8.67 0.71
CA GLY A 68 38.45 7.63 -0.24
C GLY A 68 39.64 6.78 0.21
N SER A 69 40.45 7.27 1.14
CA SER A 69 41.58 6.55 1.74
C SER A 69 41.23 5.71 2.97
N LEU A 70 39.99 5.81 3.49
CA LEU A 70 39.54 5.01 4.63
C LEU A 70 39.34 3.55 4.21
N GLU A 71 39.92 2.63 4.98
CA GLU A 71 39.69 1.20 4.83
C GLU A 71 38.29 0.81 5.32
N ALA A 72 37.78 1.56 6.30
CA ALA A 72 36.45 1.43 6.90
C ALA A 72 35.95 2.81 7.36
N PRO A 73 34.65 3.17 7.24
CA PRO A 73 34.15 4.45 7.75
C PRO A 73 34.42 4.66 9.25
N THR A 74 34.25 3.60 10.02
CA THR A 74 34.53 3.49 11.47
C THR A 74 35.99 3.75 11.87
N GLN A 75 36.94 3.69 10.93
CA GLN A 75 38.32 4.11 11.15
C GLN A 75 38.42 5.59 11.54
N ALA A 76 37.50 6.42 11.05
CA ALA A 76 37.48 7.87 11.25
C ALA A 76 36.48 8.36 12.31
N GLU A 77 35.62 7.52 12.86
CA GLU A 77 34.65 7.91 13.90
C GLU A 77 35.37 8.23 15.23
N ASP A 78 34.75 9.00 16.14
CA ASP A 78 35.19 9.04 17.55
C ASP A 78 34.71 7.78 18.28
N GLY A 79 35.44 7.32 19.29
CA GLY A 79 35.03 6.15 20.07
C GLY A 79 33.87 6.44 21.02
N ASN A 80 33.60 7.72 21.32
CA ASN A 80 32.58 8.16 22.27
C ASN A 80 31.29 8.69 21.66
N ILE A 81 31.23 8.82 20.33
CA ILE A 81 30.10 9.34 19.57
C ILE A 81 29.69 8.29 18.53
N VAL A 82 28.40 8.18 18.24
CA VAL A 82 27.88 7.39 17.10
C VAL A 82 26.89 8.23 16.29
N ILE A 83 26.76 7.95 15.00
CA ILE A 83 25.60 8.43 14.23
C ILE A 83 24.36 7.61 14.61
N ASN A 84 23.18 8.23 14.63
CA ASN A 84 21.94 7.55 14.98
C ASN A 84 21.57 6.46 13.95
N GLU A 85 21.79 6.73 12.66
CA GLU A 85 21.56 5.79 11.56
C GLU A 85 22.71 5.75 10.55
N HIS A 86 23.11 4.53 10.16
CA HIS A 86 24.10 4.27 9.10
C HIS A 86 23.45 4.01 7.72
N SER A 87 22.14 3.80 7.67
CA SER A 87 21.39 3.48 6.45
C SER A 87 19.93 3.95 6.56
N LEU A 88 19.44 4.65 5.55
CA LEU A 88 18.05 5.06 5.41
C LEU A 88 17.49 4.60 4.06
N ASN A 89 16.31 4.00 4.07
CA ASN A 89 15.42 3.92 2.91
C ASN A 89 14.30 4.94 3.14
N LEU A 90 14.01 5.78 2.15
CA LEU A 90 13.03 6.88 2.23
C LEU A 90 12.14 6.88 0.98
N ASP A 91 10.86 7.19 1.13
CA ASP A 91 10.01 7.61 0.02
C ASP A 91 10.37 9.05 -0.39
N VAL A 92 10.12 9.45 -1.65
CA VAL A 92 10.05 10.88 -1.99
C VAL A 92 8.98 11.55 -1.12
N GLY A 93 9.34 12.70 -0.51
CA GLY A 93 8.52 13.40 0.47
C GLY A 93 8.88 13.12 1.93
N ASP A 94 9.56 12.00 2.25
CA ASP A 94 9.96 11.69 3.62
C ASP A 94 11.01 12.66 4.18
N GLU A 95 10.95 12.87 5.50
CA GLU A 95 11.96 13.61 6.27
C GLU A 95 12.55 12.75 7.39
N PHE A 96 13.88 12.81 7.57
CA PHE A 96 14.57 12.10 8.64
C PHE A 96 15.68 12.97 9.26
N GLN A 97 15.71 13.07 10.58
CA GLN A 97 16.77 13.77 11.31
C GLN A 97 17.93 12.84 11.63
N LEU A 98 19.01 12.92 10.86
CA LEU A 98 20.30 12.37 11.25
C LEU A 98 20.88 13.18 12.42
N LYS A 99 21.56 12.49 13.34
CA LYS A 99 22.23 13.08 14.51
C LYS A 99 23.49 12.31 14.87
N LEU A 100 24.45 13.01 15.45
CA LEU A 100 25.54 12.42 16.22
C LEU A 100 25.16 12.42 17.72
N ILE A 101 25.41 11.31 18.42
CA ILE A 101 24.96 11.06 19.79
C ILE A 101 26.15 10.59 20.64
N ASN A 102 26.33 11.20 21.81
CA ASN A 102 27.35 10.85 22.80
C ASN A 102 27.05 9.54 23.56
N ILE A 103 28.03 9.04 24.31
CA ILE A 103 27.90 7.86 25.20
C ILE A 103 26.75 7.97 26.24
N ASP A 104 26.40 9.19 26.66
CA ASP A 104 25.33 9.47 27.63
C ASP A 104 23.94 9.65 26.97
N GLY A 105 23.86 9.54 25.64
CA GLY A 105 22.63 9.76 24.87
C GLY A 105 22.36 11.21 24.49
N SER A 106 23.25 12.16 24.81
CA SER A 106 23.10 13.57 24.42
C SER A 106 23.44 13.82 22.95
N ASP A 107 22.70 14.74 22.31
CA ASP A 107 22.98 15.21 20.96
C ASP A 107 24.32 15.97 20.90
N VAL A 108 25.11 15.73 19.86
CA VAL A 108 26.35 16.46 19.56
C VAL A 108 26.04 17.65 18.66
N ASN A 109 26.31 18.87 19.15
CA ASN A 109 26.17 20.11 18.40
C ASN A 109 27.37 20.37 17.47
N ASP A 110 27.31 21.45 16.66
CA ASP A 110 28.34 21.90 15.70
C ASP A 110 28.94 20.75 14.86
N VAL A 111 28.06 20.09 14.10
CA VAL A 111 28.38 19.02 13.16
C VAL A 111 28.36 19.57 11.74
N GLU A 112 29.45 19.36 11.00
CA GLU A 112 29.51 19.74 9.59
C GLU A 112 28.96 18.60 8.73
N TRP A 113 27.99 18.90 7.85
CA TRP A 113 27.32 17.90 7.02
C TRP A 113 27.74 18.02 5.55
N PHE A 114 28.05 16.88 4.94
CA PHE A 114 28.49 16.74 3.55
C PHE A 114 27.71 15.64 2.83
N VAL A 115 27.61 15.74 1.51
CA VAL A 115 27.00 14.71 0.65
C VAL A 115 28.00 14.28 -0.40
N ARG A 116 28.21 12.98 -0.55
CA ARG A 116 29.16 12.37 -1.49
C ARG A 116 28.39 11.54 -2.53
N VAL A 117 28.67 11.80 -3.80
CA VAL A 117 27.98 11.18 -4.94
C VAL A 117 28.96 10.77 -6.04
N ARG A 118 28.60 9.77 -6.86
CA ARG A 118 29.46 9.16 -7.87
C ARG A 118 28.98 9.46 -9.29
N VAL A 119 29.29 10.64 -9.82
CA VAL A 119 29.06 10.99 -11.24
C VAL A 119 30.09 12.03 -11.72
N PRO A 120 30.97 11.72 -12.70
CA PRO A 120 31.47 10.40 -13.11
C PRO A 120 32.56 9.86 -12.15
N GLN A 121 32.95 10.65 -11.15
CA GLN A 121 33.91 10.31 -10.09
C GLN A 121 33.24 10.57 -8.73
N ASP A 122 33.82 10.02 -7.66
CA ASP A 122 33.38 10.32 -6.29
C ASP A 122 33.65 11.81 -5.98
N THR A 123 32.58 12.56 -5.78
CA THR A 123 32.60 14.03 -5.59
C THR A 123 31.91 14.38 -4.28
N LEU A 124 32.55 15.21 -3.46
CA LEU A 124 32.04 15.65 -2.16
C LEU A 124 31.53 17.10 -2.21
N TYR A 125 30.33 17.31 -1.70
CA TYR A 125 29.64 18.59 -1.60
C TYR A 125 29.36 18.93 -0.13
N THR A 126 29.21 20.22 0.20
CA THR A 126 28.62 20.59 1.50
C THR A 126 27.11 20.33 1.43
N ALA A 127 26.48 20.10 2.59
CA ALA A 127 25.02 19.94 2.68
C ALA A 127 24.25 21.07 1.99
N GLU A 128 24.71 22.31 2.14
CA GLU A 128 24.13 23.47 1.48
C GLU A 128 24.39 23.48 -0.04
N SER A 129 25.62 23.23 -0.51
CA SER A 129 25.89 23.29 -1.95
C SER A 129 25.22 22.15 -2.71
N PHE A 130 25.14 20.96 -2.13
CA PHE A 130 24.37 19.83 -2.68
C PHE A 130 22.87 20.14 -2.76
N SER A 131 22.28 20.66 -1.68
CA SER A 131 20.84 20.93 -1.60
C SER A 131 20.35 22.01 -2.57
N ARG A 132 21.27 22.80 -3.14
CA ARG A 132 21.05 23.83 -4.16
C ARG A 132 21.20 23.31 -5.61
N LEU A 133 21.67 22.08 -5.83
CA LEU A 133 21.74 21.47 -7.16
C LEU A 133 20.35 21.07 -7.66
N ASN A 134 20.11 21.19 -8.97
CA ASN A 134 18.85 20.75 -9.58
C ASN A 134 18.82 19.22 -9.74
N GLY A 135 17.68 18.60 -9.42
CA GLY A 135 17.45 17.16 -9.65
C GLY A 135 18.12 16.21 -8.64
N VAL A 136 18.61 16.70 -7.50
CA VAL A 136 19.17 15.84 -6.43
C VAL A 136 18.09 15.02 -5.72
N SER A 137 18.46 13.81 -5.30
CA SER A 137 17.56 12.88 -4.60
C SER A 137 17.18 13.33 -3.19
N ILE A 138 18.01 14.14 -2.53
CA ILE A 138 17.74 14.71 -1.20
C ILE A 138 18.11 16.19 -1.13
N SER A 139 17.54 16.89 -0.14
CA SER A 139 18.29 17.97 0.54
C SER A 139 18.65 17.54 1.95
N ILE A 140 19.70 18.14 2.51
CA ILE A 140 20.06 18.04 3.92
C ILE A 140 20.36 19.44 4.46
N ASN A 141 19.82 19.76 5.64
CA ASN A 141 20.16 20.95 6.41
C ASN A 141 20.27 20.57 7.90
N ASP A 142 21.43 20.78 8.50
CA ASP A 142 21.78 20.34 9.88
C ASP A 142 21.21 18.96 10.26
N GLY A 143 21.60 17.94 9.49
CA GLY A 143 21.16 16.55 9.69
C GLY A 143 19.72 16.24 9.25
N LEU A 144 18.86 17.23 9.05
CA LEU A 144 17.51 17.02 8.54
C LEU A 144 17.56 16.69 7.03
N VAL A 145 17.50 15.41 6.72
CA VAL A 145 17.37 14.86 5.37
C VAL A 145 15.92 15.01 4.93
N LYS A 146 15.69 15.46 3.70
CA LYS A 146 14.39 15.46 3.02
C LYS A 146 14.53 14.83 1.65
N ALA A 147 13.75 13.80 1.38
CA ALA A 147 13.74 13.08 0.12
C ALA A 147 12.97 13.86 -0.96
N LYS A 148 13.59 14.01 -2.14
CA LYS A 148 13.13 14.87 -3.26
C LYS A 148 12.94 14.13 -4.58
N ALA A 149 13.76 13.14 -4.87
CA ALA A 149 13.72 12.34 -6.09
C ALA A 149 14.38 10.97 -5.85
N GLN A 150 14.06 9.97 -6.66
CA GLN A 150 14.71 8.66 -6.57
C GLN A 150 16.23 8.77 -6.73
N GLY A 151 17.01 8.11 -5.86
CA GLY A 151 18.46 8.04 -6.00
C GLY A 151 19.19 7.59 -4.74
N ASN A 152 20.48 7.25 -4.90
CA ASN A 152 21.35 6.77 -3.82
C ASN A 152 22.49 7.76 -3.56
N VAL A 153 22.73 8.11 -2.30
CA VAL A 153 23.78 9.06 -1.87
C VAL A 153 24.45 8.64 -0.57
N GLU A 154 25.68 9.10 -0.33
CA GLU A 154 26.30 9.00 1.00
C GLU A 154 26.24 10.35 1.71
N ILE A 155 25.75 10.37 2.95
CA ILE A 155 25.84 11.52 3.85
C ILE A 155 27.01 11.28 4.79
N TRP A 156 27.87 12.29 4.93
CA TRP A 156 29.02 12.27 5.83
C TRP A 156 28.90 13.41 6.84
N ALA A 157 28.92 13.07 8.13
CA ALA A 157 28.96 14.02 9.24
C ALA A 157 30.39 14.15 9.76
N LYS A 158 30.83 15.36 10.08
CA LYS A 158 32.18 15.66 10.60
C LYS A 158 32.09 16.41 11.92
N LYS A 159 32.89 15.98 12.91
CA LYS A 159 33.06 16.67 14.20
C LYS A 159 34.53 16.72 14.57
N GLY A 160 35.16 17.89 14.47
CA GLY A 160 36.62 18.01 14.54
C GLY A 160 37.26 17.16 13.43
N ASP A 161 38.17 16.26 13.80
CA ASP A 161 38.76 15.29 12.87
C ASP A 161 37.89 14.04 12.65
N ALA A 162 36.85 13.80 13.44
CA ALA A 162 36.04 12.59 13.34
C ALA A 162 35.03 12.65 12.18
N LEU A 163 34.81 11.53 11.49
CA LEU A 163 33.88 11.38 10.35
C LEU A 163 32.94 10.19 10.57
N TYR A 164 31.66 10.34 10.22
CA TYR A 164 30.62 9.31 10.37
C TYR A 164 29.80 9.21 9.07
N LYS A 165 29.38 8.00 8.70
CA LYS A 165 28.69 7.73 7.42
C LYS A 165 27.24 7.26 7.62
N CYS A 166 26.33 7.82 6.83
CA CYS A 166 25.02 7.26 6.53
C CYS A 166 24.86 7.08 5.01
N VAL A 167 24.25 5.97 4.58
CA VAL A 167 23.81 5.78 3.18
C VAL A 167 22.32 6.07 3.09
N VAL A 168 21.87 6.78 2.05
CA VAL A 168 20.44 7.05 1.82
C VAL A 168 20.03 6.57 0.43
N ASN A 169 19.07 5.64 0.41
CA ASN A 169 18.32 5.22 -0.77
C ASN A 169 16.96 5.92 -0.77
N VAL A 170 16.62 6.62 -1.84
CA VAL A 170 15.30 7.22 -2.04
C VAL A 170 14.57 6.47 -3.15
N GLU A 171 13.36 5.99 -2.87
CA GLU A 171 12.49 5.28 -3.82
C GLU A 171 11.52 6.23 -4.54
N LYS A 172 10.78 5.74 -5.55
CA LYS A 172 9.82 6.59 -6.27
C LYS A 172 8.49 6.66 -5.55
N GLU A 173 8.01 7.89 -5.37
CA GLU A 173 6.64 8.24 -4.99
C GLU A 173 5.57 7.37 -5.66
N LYS A 174 5.60 7.23 -6.99
CA LYS A 174 4.60 6.45 -7.74
C LYS A 174 4.61 4.95 -7.44
N ASP A 175 5.77 4.36 -7.16
CA ASP A 175 5.88 2.94 -6.82
C ASP A 175 5.37 2.72 -5.38
N SER A 176 5.72 3.63 -4.47
CA SER A 176 5.24 3.66 -3.08
C SER A 176 3.73 3.89 -2.94
N LEU A 177 3.16 4.82 -3.71
CA LEU A 177 1.71 5.06 -3.79
C LEU A 177 0.95 3.81 -4.25
N VAL A 178 1.49 3.09 -5.23
CA VAL A 178 0.92 1.80 -5.68
C VAL A 178 0.94 0.78 -4.54
N GLU A 179 2.06 0.55 -3.87
CA GLU A 179 2.11 -0.44 -2.77
C GLU A 179 1.20 -0.06 -1.60
N LYS A 180 1.15 1.23 -1.23
CA LYS A 180 0.21 1.74 -0.21
C LYS A 180 -1.25 1.47 -0.60
N LYS A 181 -1.61 1.65 -1.88
CA LYS A 181 -2.97 1.42 -2.38
C LYS A 181 -3.31 -0.05 -2.55
N VAL A 182 -2.36 -0.88 -2.98
CA VAL A 182 -2.48 -2.35 -3.02
C VAL A 182 -2.78 -2.89 -1.63
N GLU A 183 -2.06 -2.42 -0.61
CA GLU A 183 -2.29 -2.81 0.77
C GLU A 183 -3.66 -2.36 1.28
N GLU A 184 -4.07 -1.11 1.03
CA GLU A 184 -5.41 -0.60 1.36
C GLU A 184 -6.53 -1.47 0.78
N ILE A 185 -6.34 -2.00 -0.43
CA ILE A 185 -7.33 -2.87 -1.09
C ILE A 185 -7.27 -4.30 -0.54
N ALA A 186 -6.07 -4.84 -0.29
CA ALA A 186 -5.91 -6.15 0.35
C ALA A 186 -6.55 -6.18 1.75
N ASP A 187 -6.31 -5.17 2.58
CA ASP A 187 -6.84 -5.08 3.96
C ASP A 187 -8.38 -5.08 4.02
N LYS A 188 -9.08 -4.61 2.97
CA LYS A 188 -10.55 -4.70 2.86
C LYS A 188 -11.05 -6.13 2.75
N PHE A 189 -10.23 -7.07 2.27
CA PHE A 189 -10.63 -8.43 1.94
C PHE A 189 -9.89 -9.52 2.75
N ARG A 190 -8.85 -9.17 3.51
CA ARG A 190 -8.11 -10.09 4.40
C ARG A 190 -9.00 -10.89 5.36
N HIS A 191 -10.17 -10.36 5.74
CA HIS A 191 -11.11 -11.02 6.66
C HIS A 191 -11.98 -12.09 6.02
N LEU A 192 -12.03 -12.17 4.68
CA LEU A 192 -12.84 -13.17 3.97
C LEU A 192 -12.25 -14.57 4.16
N SER A 193 -13.13 -15.53 4.46
CA SER A 193 -12.76 -16.85 4.99
C SER A 193 -12.23 -17.84 3.94
N SER A 194 -12.34 -17.54 2.65
CA SER A 194 -11.78 -18.36 1.57
C SER A 194 -11.08 -17.53 0.51
N ASP A 195 -10.07 -18.12 -0.14
CA ASP A 195 -9.29 -17.42 -1.17
C ASP A 195 -10.09 -17.18 -2.46
N VAL A 196 -11.10 -18.01 -2.75
CA VAL A 196 -12.03 -17.75 -3.86
C VAL A 196 -12.95 -16.54 -3.57
N ASP A 197 -13.36 -16.33 -2.31
CA ASP A 197 -14.10 -15.13 -1.91
C ASP A 197 -13.23 -13.87 -2.05
N LYS A 198 -11.97 -13.94 -1.61
CA LYS A 198 -10.97 -12.87 -1.79
C LYS A 198 -10.76 -12.55 -3.27
N LEU A 199 -10.53 -13.55 -4.12
CA LEU A 199 -10.33 -13.38 -5.56
C LEU A 199 -11.55 -12.71 -6.23
N MET A 200 -12.76 -13.11 -5.86
CA MET A 200 -14.00 -12.50 -6.39
C MET A 200 -14.16 -11.05 -5.92
N ALA A 201 -13.84 -10.75 -4.66
CA ALA A 201 -13.88 -9.39 -4.13
C ALA A 201 -12.85 -8.46 -4.79
N VAL A 202 -11.62 -8.94 -5.04
CA VAL A 202 -10.59 -8.17 -5.77
C VAL A 202 -10.99 -7.96 -7.24
N HIS A 203 -11.53 -8.99 -7.89
CA HIS A 203 -12.08 -8.90 -9.24
C HIS A 203 -13.18 -7.83 -9.35
N ASP A 204 -14.21 -7.92 -8.51
CA ASP A 204 -15.33 -6.97 -8.50
C ASP A 204 -14.87 -5.54 -8.17
N TYR A 205 -13.94 -5.38 -7.22
CA TYR A 205 -13.38 -4.09 -6.88
C TYR A 205 -12.68 -3.42 -8.08
N LEU A 206 -11.91 -4.18 -8.85
CA LEU A 206 -11.20 -3.63 -10.01
C LEU A 206 -12.16 -3.23 -11.14
N ILE A 207 -13.23 -4.00 -11.38
CA ILE A 207 -14.30 -3.61 -12.33
C ILE A 207 -15.06 -2.37 -11.84
N ASP A 208 -15.35 -2.27 -10.53
CA ASP A 208 -16.09 -1.13 -9.96
C ASP A 208 -15.28 0.18 -9.91
N ASN A 209 -13.95 0.12 -9.98
CA ASN A 209 -13.06 1.26 -9.70
C ASN A 209 -12.09 1.62 -10.86
N ILE A 210 -12.15 0.93 -12.00
CA ILE A 210 -11.27 1.20 -13.16
C ILE A 210 -12.10 1.36 -14.43
N GLU A 211 -11.77 2.36 -15.25
CA GLU A 211 -12.29 2.57 -16.60
C GLU A 211 -11.24 2.14 -17.64
N TYR A 212 -11.61 1.33 -18.63
CA TYR A 212 -10.65 0.91 -19.67
C TYR A 212 -10.35 2.10 -20.60
N SER A 213 -9.11 2.58 -20.57
CA SER A 213 -8.68 3.75 -21.34
C SER A 213 -7.52 3.42 -22.27
N ASN A 214 -7.72 3.70 -23.56
CA ASN A 214 -6.66 3.67 -24.57
C ASN A 214 -5.85 4.98 -24.63
N GLU A 215 -6.22 6.01 -23.84
CA GLU A 215 -5.55 7.31 -23.87
C GLU A 215 -4.29 7.30 -22.99
N HIS A 216 -3.17 7.75 -23.57
CA HIS A 216 -1.89 8.05 -22.88
C HIS A 216 -1.28 7.00 -21.93
N ILE A 217 -1.27 5.72 -22.33
CA ILE A 217 -0.34 4.68 -21.83
C ILE A 217 -0.30 4.52 -20.29
N VAL A 218 -1.45 4.51 -19.62
CA VAL A 218 -1.56 4.00 -18.25
C VAL A 218 -1.68 2.46 -18.25
N SER A 219 -0.59 1.82 -18.69
CA SER A 219 -0.48 0.36 -18.79
C SER A 219 0.09 -0.32 -17.53
N TYR A 220 0.10 0.39 -16.40
CA TYR A 220 0.73 -0.03 -15.16
C TYR A 220 -0.26 0.08 -13.98
N ALA A 221 0.03 -0.62 -12.89
CA ALA A 221 -0.80 -0.61 -11.69
C ALA A 221 -1.08 0.80 -11.10
N TYR A 222 -0.22 1.80 -11.38
CA TYR A 222 -0.50 3.20 -11.00
C TYR A 222 -1.77 3.74 -11.66
N GLY A 223 -1.94 3.54 -12.97
CA GLY A 223 -3.12 4.03 -13.68
C GLY A 223 -4.40 3.39 -13.17
N ALA A 224 -4.37 2.06 -13.02
CA ALA A 224 -5.46 1.28 -12.47
C ALA A 224 -5.84 1.70 -11.04
N LEU A 225 -4.87 1.76 -10.10
CA LEU A 225 -5.18 1.90 -8.68
C LEU A 225 -5.20 3.34 -8.16
N ILE A 226 -4.52 4.27 -8.83
CA ILE A 226 -4.43 5.69 -8.44
C ILE A 226 -5.28 6.56 -9.37
N GLU A 227 -5.09 6.46 -10.69
CA GLU A 227 -5.82 7.28 -11.68
C GLU A 227 -7.23 6.74 -12.02
N GLY A 228 -7.55 5.50 -11.64
CA GLY A 228 -8.80 4.81 -11.96
C GLY A 228 -8.96 4.48 -13.46
N LYS A 229 -7.87 4.44 -14.23
CA LYS A 229 -7.88 4.26 -15.70
C LYS A 229 -6.73 3.38 -16.17
N ALA A 230 -7.01 2.35 -16.97
CA ALA A 230 -5.94 1.48 -17.47
C ALA A 230 -6.27 0.76 -18.80
N VAL A 231 -5.24 0.19 -19.43
CA VAL A 231 -5.40 -0.94 -20.37
C VAL A 231 -5.20 -2.27 -19.63
N CYS A 232 -5.41 -3.41 -20.30
CA CYS A 232 -5.29 -4.78 -19.72
C CYS A 232 -4.07 -5.01 -18.83
N GLN A 233 -2.92 -4.47 -19.24
CA GLN A 233 -1.67 -4.58 -18.50
C GLN A 233 -1.75 -3.95 -17.09
N GLY A 234 -2.53 -2.87 -16.91
CA GLY A 234 -2.77 -2.24 -15.60
C GLY A 234 -3.74 -3.04 -14.73
N TYR A 235 -4.85 -3.53 -15.30
CA TYR A 235 -5.79 -4.43 -14.59
C TYR A 235 -5.06 -5.68 -14.07
N SER A 236 -4.32 -6.37 -14.95
CA SER A 236 -3.63 -7.62 -14.61
C SER A 236 -2.51 -7.46 -13.58
N GLN A 237 -1.72 -6.38 -13.66
CA GLN A 237 -0.70 -6.07 -12.65
C GLN A 237 -1.32 -5.70 -11.30
N SER A 238 -2.45 -4.99 -11.30
CA SER A 238 -3.15 -4.59 -10.08
C SER A 238 -3.77 -5.79 -9.37
N PHE A 239 -4.46 -6.65 -10.12
CA PHE A 239 -4.96 -7.92 -9.62
C PHE A 239 -3.82 -8.74 -9.02
N GLN A 240 -2.68 -8.87 -9.72
CA GLN A 240 -1.53 -9.61 -9.22
C GLN A 240 -1.02 -9.07 -7.88
N LYS A 241 -0.71 -7.78 -7.81
CA LYS A 241 -0.17 -7.15 -6.59
C LYS A 241 -1.10 -7.31 -5.38
N ILE A 242 -2.42 -7.20 -5.59
CA ILE A 242 -3.40 -7.36 -4.51
C ILE A 242 -3.49 -8.81 -4.06
N ILE A 243 -3.49 -9.79 -4.98
CA ILE A 243 -3.53 -11.22 -4.59
C ILE A 243 -2.22 -11.69 -3.95
N ASP A 244 -1.07 -11.13 -4.37
CA ASP A 244 0.24 -11.34 -3.74
C ASP A 244 0.18 -10.89 -2.28
N LYS A 245 -0.33 -9.68 -2.00
CA LYS A 245 -0.51 -9.19 -0.62
C LYS A 245 -1.58 -9.95 0.17
N LEU A 246 -2.50 -10.65 -0.49
CA LEU A 246 -3.46 -11.58 0.14
C LEU A 246 -2.89 -13.01 0.35
N ASN A 247 -1.63 -13.24 -0.01
CA ASN A 247 -0.91 -14.53 0.05
C ASN A 247 -1.50 -15.63 -0.86
N ILE A 248 -2.09 -15.26 -2.00
CA ILE A 248 -2.65 -16.21 -2.98
C ILE A 248 -1.66 -16.37 -4.15
N GLU A 249 -1.16 -17.58 -4.39
CA GLU A 249 -0.18 -17.82 -5.46
C GLU A 249 -0.78 -17.56 -6.85
N GLY A 250 -0.16 -16.64 -7.60
CA GLY A 250 -0.57 -16.29 -8.96
C GLY A 250 0.59 -15.89 -9.85
N ARG A 251 0.27 -15.55 -11.10
CA ARG A 251 1.20 -14.99 -12.09
C ARG A 251 0.44 -14.27 -13.20
N THR A 252 0.98 -13.15 -13.69
CA THR A 252 0.46 -12.53 -14.92
C THR A 252 0.94 -13.28 -16.16
N LEU A 253 0.06 -13.56 -17.11
CA LEU A 253 0.35 -14.19 -18.39
C LEU A 253 0.11 -13.20 -19.53
N LYS A 254 0.89 -13.34 -20.62
CA LYS A 254 0.79 -12.52 -21.83
C LYS A 254 0.63 -13.42 -23.05
N GLY A 255 -0.12 -12.95 -24.04
CA GLY A 255 -0.37 -13.66 -25.28
C GLY A 255 -1.22 -12.85 -26.24
N TRP A 256 -2.02 -13.53 -27.06
CA TRP A 256 -2.84 -12.90 -28.10
C TRP A 256 -4.30 -13.33 -28.00
N SER A 257 -5.20 -12.43 -28.39
CA SER A 257 -6.60 -12.77 -28.64
C SER A 257 -6.77 -13.61 -29.93
N THR A 258 -7.81 -14.44 -29.99
CA THR A 258 -8.16 -15.23 -31.20
C THR A 258 -9.02 -14.46 -32.21
N ALA A 259 -9.28 -13.17 -31.95
CA ALA A 259 -10.13 -12.31 -32.75
C ALA A 259 -9.62 -12.13 -34.19
N VAL A 260 -10.52 -11.70 -35.10
CA VAL A 260 -10.23 -11.45 -36.53
C VAL A 260 -9.07 -10.48 -36.75
N LYS A 261 -8.81 -9.60 -35.77
CA LYS A 261 -7.53 -8.92 -35.58
C LYS A 261 -6.99 -9.35 -34.21
N PRO A 262 -5.94 -10.19 -34.16
CA PRO A 262 -5.29 -10.53 -32.89
C PRO A 262 -4.63 -9.29 -32.29
N GLU A 263 -5.14 -8.87 -31.14
CA GLU A 263 -4.54 -7.84 -30.29
C GLU A 263 -3.80 -8.51 -29.12
N PHE A 264 -2.69 -7.88 -28.70
CA PHE A 264 -1.81 -8.37 -27.63
C PHE A 264 -2.42 -8.08 -26.26
N HIS A 265 -2.39 -9.04 -25.35
CA HIS A 265 -3.18 -8.99 -24.12
C HIS A 265 -2.43 -9.51 -22.89
N GLN A 266 -2.82 -9.07 -21.70
CA GLN A 266 -2.33 -9.57 -20.41
C GLN A 266 -3.51 -9.90 -19.47
N TRP A 267 -3.42 -11.06 -18.82
CA TRP A 267 -4.37 -11.58 -17.84
C TRP A 267 -3.63 -12.34 -16.73
N ASN A 268 -4.33 -13.00 -15.80
CA ASN A 268 -3.71 -13.71 -14.68
C ASN A 268 -4.03 -15.22 -14.69
N ARG A 269 -3.15 -16.01 -14.07
CA ARG A 269 -3.43 -17.37 -13.60
C ARG A 269 -3.20 -17.42 -12.10
N VAL A 270 -4.10 -18.06 -11.37
CA VAL A 270 -4.10 -18.19 -9.90
C VAL A 270 -4.25 -19.65 -9.50
N LYS A 271 -3.74 -20.00 -8.33
CA LYS A 271 -3.71 -21.37 -7.81
C LYS A 271 -4.63 -21.50 -6.61
N LEU A 272 -5.45 -22.54 -6.60
CA LEU A 272 -6.34 -22.92 -5.51
C LEU A 272 -6.19 -24.42 -5.23
N ASP A 273 -6.91 -24.93 -4.22
CA ASP A 273 -6.78 -26.29 -3.66
C ASP A 273 -6.55 -27.44 -4.67
N ASP A 274 -7.22 -27.40 -5.82
CA ASP A 274 -7.27 -28.48 -6.81
C ASP A 274 -6.51 -28.18 -8.11
N GLY A 275 -5.89 -27.01 -8.24
CA GLY A 275 -5.10 -26.65 -9.42
C GLY A 275 -5.10 -25.17 -9.77
N TRP A 276 -4.69 -24.88 -11.00
CA TRP A 276 -4.61 -23.55 -11.56
C TRP A 276 -5.87 -23.15 -12.32
N TYR A 277 -6.21 -21.88 -12.23
CA TYR A 277 -7.36 -21.24 -12.87
C TYR A 277 -6.93 -19.93 -13.52
N PHE A 278 -7.55 -19.55 -14.63
CA PHE A 278 -7.32 -18.24 -15.24
C PHE A 278 -8.31 -17.20 -14.70
N VAL A 279 -7.88 -15.94 -14.66
CA VAL A 279 -8.71 -14.77 -14.37
C VAL A 279 -8.32 -13.67 -15.34
N ASP A 280 -9.30 -13.13 -16.08
CA ASP A 280 -9.10 -11.91 -16.88
C ASP A 280 -10.18 -10.88 -16.54
N VAL A 281 -9.85 -10.05 -15.55
CA VAL A 281 -10.68 -8.92 -15.10
C VAL A 281 -11.01 -7.97 -16.26
N THR A 282 -10.10 -7.84 -17.23
CA THR A 282 -10.24 -6.86 -18.32
C THR A 282 -11.36 -7.20 -19.29
N TRP A 283 -11.51 -8.48 -19.65
CA TRP A 283 -12.59 -8.93 -20.53
C TRP A 283 -13.89 -9.23 -19.78
N ASP A 284 -13.87 -9.14 -18.44
CA ASP A 284 -15.06 -9.23 -17.59
C ASP A 284 -15.65 -7.84 -17.24
N ASP A 285 -14.93 -6.76 -17.56
CA ASP A 285 -15.38 -5.38 -17.47
C ASP A 285 -16.22 -4.97 -18.71
N LEU A 286 -17.55 -4.91 -18.53
CA LEU A 286 -18.52 -4.62 -19.59
C LEU A 286 -19.14 -3.22 -19.41
N HIS A 287 -18.44 -2.17 -19.82
CA HIS A 287 -18.79 -0.77 -19.60
C HIS A 287 -20.21 -0.30 -20.06
N GLU A 288 -20.93 -1.08 -20.88
CA GLU A 288 -22.30 -0.76 -21.34
C GLU A 288 -23.39 -1.56 -20.59
N ASP A 289 -23.03 -2.34 -19.57
CA ASP A 289 -23.89 -3.28 -18.86
C ASP A 289 -24.04 -3.01 -17.36
N GLN A 290 -25.27 -3.02 -16.86
CA GLN A 290 -25.57 -3.05 -15.41
C GLN A 290 -25.38 -4.47 -14.85
N TYR A 291 -24.22 -5.06 -15.12
CA TYR A 291 -23.87 -6.45 -14.80
C TYR A 291 -22.35 -6.65 -14.91
N ARG A 292 -21.69 -6.97 -13.80
CA ARG A 292 -20.31 -7.47 -13.82
C ARG A 292 -20.30 -8.83 -14.50
N SER A 293 -19.44 -9.02 -15.50
CA SER A 293 -19.24 -10.35 -16.08
C SER A 293 -18.37 -11.20 -15.15
N TYR A 294 -18.37 -12.50 -15.38
CA TYR A 294 -17.51 -13.50 -14.72
C TYR A 294 -17.10 -14.57 -15.74
N LYS A 295 -16.93 -14.14 -16.99
CA LYS A 295 -16.73 -14.98 -18.16
C LYS A 295 -15.33 -15.57 -18.22
N HIS A 296 -14.37 -14.87 -17.62
CA HIS A 296 -12.99 -15.31 -17.48
C HIS A 296 -12.61 -15.54 -16.02
N PHE A 297 -13.50 -15.25 -15.07
CA PHE A 297 -13.29 -15.54 -13.65
C PHE A 297 -13.27 -17.05 -13.34
N LEU A 298 -12.08 -17.56 -13.01
CA LEU A 298 -11.81 -18.95 -12.60
C LEU A 298 -12.21 -20.01 -13.63
N ILE A 299 -11.76 -19.81 -14.86
CA ILE A 299 -11.92 -20.75 -15.97
C ILE A 299 -10.66 -21.60 -16.21
N ASN A 300 -10.82 -22.69 -16.98
CA ASN A 300 -9.76 -23.62 -17.36
C ASN A 300 -9.11 -23.27 -18.72
N SER A 301 -7.99 -23.93 -19.06
CA SER A 301 -7.24 -23.73 -20.30
C SER A 301 -8.08 -23.97 -21.55
N GLU A 302 -8.99 -24.94 -21.53
CA GLU A 302 -9.91 -25.22 -22.64
C GLU A 302 -10.88 -24.07 -22.90
N THR A 303 -11.43 -23.45 -21.84
CA THR A 303 -12.36 -22.33 -21.99
C THR A 303 -11.61 -21.06 -22.42
N LEU A 304 -10.45 -20.76 -21.82
CA LEU A 304 -9.64 -19.61 -22.19
C LEU A 304 -9.08 -19.74 -23.63
N GLY A 305 -8.69 -20.95 -24.05
CA GLY A 305 -8.17 -21.23 -25.39
C GLY A 305 -9.14 -20.98 -26.55
N LYS A 306 -10.42 -20.68 -26.26
CA LYS A 306 -11.41 -20.25 -27.25
C LYS A 306 -11.16 -18.81 -27.73
N ASN A 307 -10.74 -17.93 -26.81
CA ASN A 307 -10.58 -16.49 -27.06
C ASN A 307 -9.17 -15.94 -26.83
N HIS A 308 -8.29 -16.70 -26.18
CA HIS A 308 -6.86 -16.44 -26.02
C HIS A 308 -6.01 -17.52 -26.70
N LYS A 309 -4.76 -17.20 -27.02
CA LYS A 309 -3.76 -18.12 -27.59
C LYS A 309 -2.33 -17.64 -27.34
N ASP A 310 -1.38 -18.50 -27.68
CA ASP A 310 0.07 -18.19 -27.75
C ASP A 310 0.67 -17.67 -26.42
N TRP A 311 0.15 -18.13 -25.27
CA TRP A 311 0.70 -17.85 -23.95
C TRP A 311 1.70 -18.93 -23.51
N VAL A 312 2.55 -18.61 -22.52
CA VAL A 312 3.46 -19.57 -21.89
C VAL A 312 2.73 -20.32 -20.77
N SER A 313 2.69 -21.65 -20.85
CA SER A 313 2.27 -22.54 -19.76
C SER A 313 3.49 -23.29 -19.23
N TYR A 314 3.48 -23.61 -17.94
CA TYR A 314 4.53 -24.36 -17.26
C TYR A 314 4.11 -25.83 -17.07
N ASN A 315 5.09 -26.75 -17.00
CA ASN A 315 4.86 -28.20 -17.07
C ASN A 315 4.12 -28.79 -15.84
N ASP A 316 4.06 -28.03 -14.75
CA ASP A 316 3.44 -28.36 -13.47
C ASP A 316 2.02 -27.78 -13.29
N GLU A 317 1.53 -26.99 -14.25
CA GLU A 317 0.27 -26.25 -14.12
C GLU A 317 -0.97 -27.06 -14.57
N VAL A 318 -1.39 -28.00 -13.72
CA VAL A 318 -2.67 -28.71 -13.87
C VAL A 318 -3.85 -27.74 -13.68
N ASP A 319 -4.84 -27.80 -14.58
CA ASP A 319 -6.09 -27.04 -14.46
C ASP A 319 -6.97 -27.55 -13.31
N GLY A 320 -7.48 -26.64 -12.49
CA GLY A 320 -8.54 -26.94 -11.51
C GLY A 320 -9.94 -26.98 -12.14
N THR A 321 -10.91 -27.54 -11.40
CA THR A 321 -12.33 -27.66 -11.81
C THR A 321 -13.35 -27.38 -10.71
N LYS A 322 -12.96 -27.50 -9.42
CA LYS A 322 -13.80 -27.25 -8.24
C LYS A 322 -14.46 -25.87 -8.24
N TYR A 323 -13.71 -24.83 -8.62
CA TYR A 323 -14.13 -23.43 -8.57
C TYR A 323 -14.69 -22.90 -9.89
N THR A 324 -14.78 -23.73 -10.95
CA THR A 324 -15.45 -23.31 -12.19
C THR A 324 -16.91 -22.95 -11.91
N TYR A 325 -17.39 -21.87 -12.53
CA TYR A 325 -18.72 -21.27 -12.33
C TYR A 325 -18.99 -20.72 -10.91
N TYR A 326 -17.98 -20.52 -10.06
CA TYR A 326 -18.18 -20.11 -8.66
C TYR A 326 -19.05 -18.85 -8.50
N ALA A 327 -18.79 -17.79 -9.28
CA ALA A 327 -19.57 -16.56 -9.23
C ALA A 327 -21.06 -16.77 -9.55
N TYR A 328 -21.37 -17.50 -10.63
CA TYR A 328 -22.75 -17.83 -11.03
C TYR A 328 -23.49 -18.65 -9.97
N LYS A 329 -22.79 -19.57 -9.30
CA LYS A 329 -23.31 -20.34 -8.16
C LYS A 329 -23.59 -19.41 -6.96
N LYS A 330 -22.64 -18.54 -6.59
CA LYS A 330 -22.76 -17.59 -5.47
C LYS A 330 -23.85 -16.52 -5.69
N GLN A 331 -24.13 -16.16 -6.94
CA GLN A 331 -25.24 -15.29 -7.33
C GLN A 331 -26.61 -16.01 -7.41
N GLY A 332 -26.67 -17.32 -7.26
CA GLY A 332 -27.93 -18.09 -7.35
C GLY A 332 -28.51 -18.18 -8.77
N VAL A 333 -27.70 -17.99 -9.81
CA VAL A 333 -28.13 -18.02 -11.23
C VAL A 333 -27.66 -19.27 -11.98
N PHE A 334 -27.13 -20.28 -11.29
CA PHE A 334 -26.56 -21.49 -11.90
C PHE A 334 -27.46 -22.73 -11.68
N ALA A 335 -27.95 -23.32 -12.77
CA ALA A 335 -28.78 -24.52 -12.77
C ALA A 335 -28.05 -25.72 -13.39
N ASN A 336 -28.12 -26.89 -12.76
CA ASN A 336 -27.57 -28.16 -13.26
C ASN A 336 -28.62 -29.03 -13.98
N ASN A 337 -29.91 -28.74 -13.79
CA ASN A 337 -31.05 -29.54 -14.24
C ASN A 337 -32.29 -28.65 -14.49
N ARG A 338 -33.43 -29.25 -14.85
CA ARG A 338 -34.66 -28.52 -15.20
C ARG A 338 -35.36 -27.93 -13.98
N GLU A 339 -35.25 -28.64 -12.87
CA GLU A 339 -35.88 -28.35 -11.59
C GLU A 339 -35.24 -27.11 -10.96
N GLU A 340 -33.91 -27.02 -10.98
CA GLU A 340 -33.14 -25.83 -10.61
C GLU A 340 -33.37 -24.67 -11.59
N LEU A 341 -33.46 -24.94 -12.90
CA LEU A 341 -33.78 -23.92 -13.92
C LEU A 341 -35.15 -23.29 -13.64
N GLU A 342 -36.18 -24.10 -13.41
CA GLU A 342 -37.51 -23.60 -13.06
C GLU A 342 -37.45 -22.78 -11.77
N GLN A 343 -36.80 -23.27 -10.72
CA GLN A 343 -36.71 -22.55 -9.45
C GLN A 343 -36.00 -21.20 -9.61
N ILE A 344 -34.89 -21.14 -10.33
CA ILE A 344 -34.10 -19.91 -10.54
C ILE A 344 -34.88 -18.87 -11.36
N LEU A 345 -35.60 -19.29 -12.41
CA LEU A 345 -36.48 -18.42 -13.18
C LEU A 345 -37.70 -17.98 -12.36
N ARG A 346 -38.29 -18.89 -11.58
CA ARG A 346 -39.45 -18.64 -10.72
C ARG A 346 -39.12 -17.66 -9.60
N ASN A 347 -37.92 -17.74 -9.02
CA ASN A 347 -37.40 -16.78 -8.05
C ASN A 347 -37.30 -15.36 -8.66
N GLN A 348 -36.64 -15.22 -9.82
CA GLN A 348 -36.44 -13.92 -10.46
C GLN A 348 -37.72 -13.29 -11.02
N ILE A 349 -38.68 -14.10 -11.49
CA ILE A 349 -40.01 -13.62 -11.89
C ILE A 349 -40.85 -13.22 -10.66
N ASN A 350 -40.61 -13.83 -9.48
CA ASN A 350 -41.39 -13.55 -8.27
C ASN A 350 -40.83 -12.43 -7.39
N SER A 351 -39.60 -11.96 -7.62
CA SER A 351 -39.01 -10.85 -6.88
C SER A 351 -39.59 -9.47 -7.25
N THR A 352 -40.57 -9.38 -8.15
CA THR A 352 -41.23 -8.11 -8.52
C THR A 352 -42.69 -8.27 -8.96
N ASN A 353 -43.47 -7.21 -8.79
CA ASN A 353 -44.81 -7.05 -9.36
C ASN A 353 -44.82 -6.23 -10.67
N LEU A 354 -43.66 -5.73 -11.11
CA LEU A 354 -43.55 -4.98 -12.36
C LEU A 354 -43.95 -5.87 -13.57
N PRO A 355 -44.53 -5.29 -14.63
CA PRO A 355 -44.90 -6.03 -15.85
C PRO A 355 -43.68 -6.42 -16.71
N TYR A 356 -42.47 -6.19 -16.21
CA TYR A 356 -41.19 -6.53 -16.82
C TYR A 356 -40.15 -6.88 -15.73
N VAL A 357 -39.17 -7.73 -16.07
CA VAL A 357 -37.97 -8.02 -15.26
C VAL A 357 -36.87 -8.58 -16.16
N THR A 358 -35.61 -8.30 -15.83
CA THR A 358 -34.45 -8.94 -16.48
C THR A 358 -34.07 -10.20 -15.71
N ILE A 359 -34.20 -11.37 -16.35
CA ILE A 359 -33.76 -12.65 -15.78
C ILE A 359 -32.37 -13.04 -16.32
N ARG A 360 -31.62 -13.81 -15.52
CA ARG A 360 -30.30 -14.33 -15.84
C ARG A 360 -30.19 -15.79 -15.37
N VAL A 361 -29.66 -16.69 -16.19
CA VAL A 361 -29.45 -18.10 -15.81
C VAL A 361 -28.34 -18.77 -16.62
N ALA A 362 -27.52 -19.59 -15.96
CA ALA A 362 -26.63 -20.56 -16.57
C ALA A 362 -27.29 -21.95 -16.56
N ILE A 363 -27.30 -22.63 -17.70
CA ILE A 363 -27.82 -24.00 -17.88
C ILE A 363 -26.77 -24.90 -18.53
N PRO A 364 -26.78 -26.22 -18.30
CA PRO A 364 -25.88 -27.14 -19.01
C PRO A 364 -26.22 -27.20 -20.50
N ASN A 365 -25.21 -27.47 -21.33
CA ASN A 365 -25.34 -27.66 -22.78
C ASN A 365 -26.26 -28.84 -23.19
N SER A 366 -26.74 -29.63 -22.23
CA SER A 366 -27.74 -30.69 -22.42
C SER A 366 -29.20 -30.20 -22.33
N ILE A 367 -29.42 -28.95 -21.94
CA ILE A 367 -30.72 -28.27 -21.94
C ILE A 367 -30.70 -27.21 -23.06
N SER A 368 -31.78 -27.12 -23.84
CA SER A 368 -31.92 -26.09 -24.88
C SER A 368 -32.38 -24.76 -24.26
N ASP A 369 -31.86 -23.66 -24.79
CA ASP A 369 -32.36 -22.29 -24.64
C ASP A 369 -33.91 -22.16 -24.76
N SER A 370 -34.53 -22.93 -25.65
CA SER A 370 -36.00 -23.00 -25.77
C SER A 370 -36.72 -23.44 -24.49
N GLU A 371 -36.05 -24.17 -23.59
CA GLU A 371 -36.57 -24.58 -22.28
C GLU A 371 -36.64 -23.42 -21.28
N ILE A 372 -35.78 -22.40 -21.43
CA ILE A 372 -35.87 -21.15 -20.66
C ILE A 372 -37.19 -20.44 -21.04
N ILE A 373 -37.50 -20.39 -22.34
CA ILE A 373 -38.69 -19.74 -22.89
C ILE A 373 -39.97 -20.53 -22.59
N SER A 374 -39.94 -21.87 -22.63
CA SER A 374 -41.08 -22.72 -22.24
C SER A 374 -41.42 -22.54 -20.76
N THR A 375 -40.41 -22.60 -19.90
CA THR A 375 -40.51 -22.45 -18.44
C THR A 375 -40.97 -21.05 -18.05
N LEU A 376 -40.45 -19.98 -18.66
CA LEU A 376 -40.92 -18.61 -18.40
C LEU A 376 -42.39 -18.39 -18.80
N LYS A 377 -42.87 -18.99 -19.90
CA LYS A 377 -44.30 -18.95 -20.26
C LYS A 377 -45.17 -19.67 -19.22
N SER A 378 -44.71 -20.83 -18.74
CA SER A 378 -45.37 -21.58 -17.66
C SER A 378 -45.47 -20.77 -16.36
N ILE A 379 -44.37 -20.14 -15.91
CA ILE A 379 -44.31 -19.34 -14.67
C ILE A 379 -45.14 -18.04 -14.77
N THR A 380 -45.19 -17.41 -15.95
CA THR A 380 -45.87 -16.11 -16.13
C THR A 380 -47.38 -16.24 -16.36
N GLY A 381 -47.85 -17.34 -16.96
CA GLY A 381 -49.27 -17.64 -17.13
C GLY A 381 -49.98 -16.84 -18.23
N GLY A 382 -49.26 -16.38 -19.25
CA GLY A 382 -49.83 -15.57 -20.33
C GLY A 382 -48.96 -15.54 -21.59
N ASN A 383 -48.97 -14.42 -22.31
CA ASN A 383 -48.15 -14.18 -23.51
C ASN A 383 -47.04 -13.13 -23.21
N PRO A 384 -46.04 -13.44 -22.37
CA PRO A 384 -44.89 -12.57 -22.18
C PRO A 384 -44.12 -12.38 -23.49
N SER A 385 -43.41 -11.26 -23.58
CA SER A 385 -42.46 -10.94 -24.64
C SER A 385 -41.04 -11.09 -24.10
N PHE A 386 -40.13 -11.56 -24.94
CA PHE A 386 -38.75 -11.85 -24.59
C PHE A 386 -37.80 -11.09 -25.52
N ASN A 387 -36.87 -10.33 -24.95
CA ASN A 387 -35.73 -9.77 -25.66
C ASN A 387 -34.45 -10.35 -25.06
N GLU A 388 -33.64 -11.04 -25.86
CA GLU A 388 -32.39 -11.62 -25.37
C GLU A 388 -31.27 -10.58 -25.42
N LEU A 389 -30.63 -10.34 -24.28
CA LEU A 389 -29.45 -9.51 -24.16
C LEU A 389 -28.23 -10.31 -24.62
N ASN A 390 -28.18 -10.60 -25.93
CA ASN A 390 -27.17 -11.45 -26.58
C ASN A 390 -25.71 -11.01 -26.30
N ARG A 391 -25.48 -9.74 -25.95
CA ARG A 391 -24.16 -9.21 -25.52
C ARG A 391 -23.66 -9.83 -24.20
N VAL A 392 -24.57 -10.34 -23.37
CA VAL A 392 -24.31 -11.03 -22.10
C VAL A 392 -24.48 -12.56 -22.23
N ARG A 393 -24.66 -13.09 -23.45
CA ARG A 393 -24.71 -14.54 -23.68
C ARG A 393 -23.32 -15.13 -23.56
N ASP A 394 -23.21 -16.30 -22.92
CA ASP A 394 -21.90 -16.92 -22.68
C ASP A 394 -21.86 -18.45 -22.71
N THR A 395 -20.63 -19.01 -22.79
CA THR A 395 -20.35 -20.45 -22.98
C THR A 395 -19.04 -20.89 -22.31
N PHE A 396 -19.09 -21.28 -21.02
CA PHE A 396 -17.94 -21.81 -20.27
C PHE A 396 -18.07 -23.33 -20.12
N GLY A 397 -17.01 -24.08 -20.46
CA GLY A 397 -17.00 -25.54 -20.38
C GLY A 397 -18.30 -26.23 -20.85
N THR A 398 -19.05 -26.76 -19.88
CA THR A 398 -20.27 -27.54 -20.06
C THR A 398 -21.59 -26.76 -19.95
N HIS A 399 -21.56 -25.44 -19.71
CA HIS A 399 -22.75 -24.61 -19.48
C HIS A 399 -22.78 -23.37 -20.40
N GLN A 400 -23.99 -22.86 -20.66
CA GLN A 400 -24.25 -21.59 -21.32
C GLN A 400 -25.04 -20.64 -20.42
N PHE A 401 -24.68 -19.37 -20.42
CA PHE A 401 -25.32 -18.30 -19.65
C PHE A 401 -26.16 -17.42 -20.58
N TYR A 402 -27.36 -17.08 -20.13
CA TYR A 402 -28.35 -16.30 -20.88
C TYR A 402 -28.89 -15.17 -20.01
N SER A 403 -29.22 -14.04 -20.65
CA SER A 403 -29.95 -12.94 -20.02
C SER A 403 -31.09 -12.49 -20.92
N TYR A 404 -32.31 -12.44 -20.37
CA TYR A 404 -33.52 -12.04 -21.09
C TYR A 404 -34.22 -10.90 -20.34
N GLU A 405 -34.53 -9.82 -21.06
CA GLU A 405 -35.58 -8.90 -20.64
C GLU A 405 -36.94 -9.57 -20.92
N VAL A 406 -37.66 -9.92 -19.86
CA VAL A 406 -39.03 -10.43 -19.93
C VAL A 406 -39.97 -9.24 -19.75
N SER A 407 -40.95 -9.10 -20.62
CA SER A 407 -41.95 -8.00 -20.61
C SER A 407 -43.35 -8.54 -20.87
N ASN A 408 -44.38 -7.71 -20.67
CA ASN A 408 -45.79 -8.12 -20.76
C ASN A 408 -46.13 -9.27 -19.79
N ILE A 409 -45.48 -9.29 -18.62
CA ILE A 409 -45.75 -10.24 -17.54
C ILE A 409 -47.15 -9.93 -16.98
N PRO A 410 -48.08 -10.90 -16.92
CA PRO A 410 -49.40 -10.66 -16.35
C PRO A 410 -49.32 -10.24 -14.88
N ALA A 411 -50.02 -9.18 -14.52
CA ALA A 411 -50.23 -8.77 -13.14
C ALA A 411 -50.99 -9.90 -12.40
N LYS A 412 -50.42 -10.36 -11.30
CA LYS A 412 -51.09 -11.28 -10.37
C LYS A 412 -51.99 -10.46 -9.45
N LEU A 413 -53.14 -11.00 -9.04
CA LEU A 413 -53.99 -10.36 -8.04
C LEU A 413 -53.17 -10.12 -6.77
N SER A 414 -53.05 -8.85 -6.35
CA SER A 414 -52.18 -8.44 -5.26
C SER A 414 -52.93 -8.34 -3.93
N LYS A 415 -52.34 -8.91 -2.88
CA LYS A 415 -52.72 -8.67 -1.48
C LYS A 415 -51.96 -7.45 -0.97
N ASP A 416 -52.66 -6.40 -0.53
CA ASP A 416 -52.02 -5.21 0.05
C ASP A 416 -51.48 -5.52 1.46
N VAL A 417 -50.16 -5.43 1.66
CA VAL A 417 -49.43 -5.73 2.91
C VAL A 417 -48.65 -4.49 3.33
N SER A 418 -48.49 -4.25 4.62
CA SER A 418 -47.54 -3.26 5.16
C SER A 418 -46.32 -3.97 5.76
N LEU A 419 -45.12 -3.62 5.31
CA LEU A 419 -43.90 -3.86 6.08
C LEU A 419 -43.87 -2.85 7.23
N LEU A 420 -43.99 -3.34 8.46
CA LEU A 420 -44.10 -2.51 9.65
C LEU A 420 -42.72 -2.12 10.18
N GLU A 421 -41.82 -3.08 10.30
CA GLU A 421 -40.50 -2.91 10.91
C GLU A 421 -39.51 -3.92 10.30
N ILE A 422 -38.27 -3.49 10.07
CA ILE A 422 -37.10 -4.37 10.06
C ILE A 422 -36.14 -3.93 11.17
N LYS A 423 -35.70 -4.88 12.00
CA LYS A 423 -34.72 -4.64 13.08
C LYS A 423 -33.67 -5.76 13.18
N PRO A 424 -32.47 -5.53 13.73
CA PRO A 424 -31.54 -6.59 14.12
C PRO A 424 -32.18 -7.62 15.06
N THR A 425 -31.74 -8.88 14.97
CA THR A 425 -32.12 -9.96 15.92
C THR A 425 -31.33 -9.93 17.22
N ASN A 426 -30.11 -9.39 17.17
CA ASN A 426 -29.07 -9.53 18.18
C ASN A 426 -28.96 -8.28 19.06
N ASN A 427 -28.22 -8.40 20.18
CA ASN A 427 -27.99 -7.27 21.07
C ASN A 427 -27.03 -6.23 20.45
N VAL A 428 -27.12 -4.97 20.91
CA VAL A 428 -26.21 -3.87 20.50
C VAL A 428 -24.71 -4.09 20.85
N ASN A 429 -24.40 -5.15 21.61
CA ASN A 429 -23.04 -5.57 21.94
C ASN A 429 -22.57 -6.78 21.10
N GLU A 430 -23.30 -7.13 20.04
CA GLU A 430 -23.01 -8.27 19.16
C GLU A 430 -23.01 -7.82 17.68
N THR A 431 -22.39 -8.64 16.83
CA THR A 431 -22.39 -8.46 15.37
C THR A 431 -23.71 -8.94 14.77
N THR A 432 -24.35 -8.11 13.95
CA THR A 432 -25.66 -8.41 13.35
C THR A 432 -25.51 -9.34 12.16
N THR A 433 -25.91 -10.60 12.33
CA THR A 433 -25.92 -11.66 11.31
C THR A 433 -27.33 -12.04 10.83
N SER A 434 -28.38 -11.50 11.47
CA SER A 434 -29.74 -11.61 10.98
C SER A 434 -30.62 -10.41 11.34
N VAL A 435 -31.71 -10.24 10.59
CA VAL A 435 -32.70 -9.18 10.80
C VAL A 435 -34.12 -9.75 10.80
N MET A 436 -34.95 -9.25 11.70
CA MET A 436 -36.37 -9.57 11.82
C MET A 436 -37.21 -8.61 10.99
N LEU A 437 -37.91 -9.12 9.98
CA LEU A 437 -38.91 -8.42 9.18
C LEU A 437 -40.30 -8.72 9.76
N THR A 438 -41.06 -7.68 10.06
CA THR A 438 -42.41 -7.79 10.65
C THR A 438 -43.45 -7.11 9.75
N PHE A 439 -44.47 -7.85 9.34
CA PHE A 439 -45.55 -7.38 8.47
C PHE A 439 -46.87 -7.24 9.23
N ASP A 440 -47.85 -6.52 8.67
CA ASP A 440 -49.20 -6.48 9.22
C ASP A 440 -49.98 -7.79 9.02
N GLN A 441 -49.56 -8.65 8.09
CA GLN A 441 -50.15 -9.95 7.80
C GLN A 441 -49.18 -10.89 7.04
N ASP A 442 -49.62 -12.13 6.83
CA ASP A 442 -48.82 -13.20 6.22
C ASP A 442 -48.42 -12.92 4.76
N ILE A 443 -47.18 -13.28 4.41
CA ILE A 443 -46.67 -13.36 3.04
C ILE A 443 -46.30 -14.82 2.73
N ASP A 444 -47.05 -15.41 1.81
CA ASP A 444 -46.85 -16.80 1.38
C ASP A 444 -45.51 -16.97 0.64
N ASP A 445 -44.76 -18.02 1.03
CA ASP A 445 -43.50 -18.47 0.43
C ASP A 445 -42.42 -17.39 0.25
N LEU A 446 -42.22 -16.49 1.24
CA LEU A 446 -41.13 -15.50 1.24
C LEU A 446 -39.74 -16.16 1.33
N THR A 447 -38.80 -15.76 0.48
CA THR A 447 -37.45 -16.34 0.33
C THR A 447 -36.35 -15.28 0.29
N VAL A 448 -35.08 -15.71 0.37
CA VAL A 448 -33.89 -14.85 0.18
C VAL A 448 -33.85 -14.09 -1.16
N ASN A 449 -34.63 -14.50 -2.17
CA ASN A 449 -34.66 -13.85 -3.48
C ASN A 449 -35.70 -12.72 -3.57
N ASP A 450 -36.64 -12.69 -2.62
CA ASP A 450 -37.69 -11.66 -2.51
C ASP A 450 -37.24 -10.50 -1.58
N ILE A 451 -36.01 -10.56 -1.07
CA ILE A 451 -35.41 -9.54 -0.21
C ILE A 451 -34.05 -9.11 -0.78
N LYS A 452 -33.84 -7.81 -0.97
CA LYS A 452 -32.56 -7.20 -1.36
C LYS A 452 -31.94 -6.51 -0.14
N ILE A 453 -30.69 -6.86 0.13
CA ILE A 453 -29.76 -6.17 1.01
C ILE A 453 -28.39 -6.32 0.34
N ASP A 454 -27.71 -5.20 0.11
CA ASP A 454 -26.41 -5.18 -0.57
C ASP A 454 -25.26 -5.43 0.43
N ASP A 455 -24.02 -5.57 -0.05
CA ASP A 455 -22.80 -5.80 0.74
C ASP A 455 -22.75 -7.04 1.66
N VAL A 456 -23.75 -7.93 1.62
CA VAL A 456 -23.82 -9.16 2.45
C VAL A 456 -24.20 -10.41 1.65
N HIS A 457 -23.76 -11.59 2.09
CA HIS A 457 -24.19 -12.87 1.54
C HIS A 457 -25.38 -13.43 2.32
N LYS A 458 -26.60 -13.22 1.80
CA LYS A 458 -27.86 -13.78 2.32
C LYS A 458 -27.81 -15.32 2.35
N THR A 459 -28.18 -15.94 3.47
CA THR A 459 -28.12 -17.40 3.65
C THR A 459 -29.49 -18.08 3.73
N ALA A 460 -30.44 -17.57 4.54
CA ALA A 460 -31.80 -18.13 4.62
C ALA A 460 -32.85 -17.08 4.99
N VAL A 461 -34.12 -17.38 4.72
CA VAL A 461 -35.29 -16.70 5.30
C VAL A 461 -36.09 -17.71 6.11
N ASN A 462 -36.18 -17.52 7.42
CA ASN A 462 -36.90 -18.38 8.34
C ASN A 462 -38.24 -17.72 8.72
N LYS A 463 -39.37 -18.36 8.43
CA LYS A 463 -40.69 -17.90 8.91
C LYS A 463 -40.84 -18.26 10.39
N ILE A 464 -40.94 -17.25 11.27
CA ILE A 464 -41.08 -17.44 12.72
C ILE A 464 -42.56 -17.57 13.11
N ASP A 465 -43.43 -16.76 12.51
CA ASP A 465 -44.89 -16.84 12.65
C ASP A 465 -45.59 -16.30 11.38
N ASN A 466 -46.91 -16.10 11.43
CA ASN A 466 -47.72 -15.63 10.29
C ASN A 466 -47.55 -14.12 9.96
N LYS A 467 -46.55 -13.44 10.53
CA LYS A 467 -46.21 -12.02 10.30
C LYS A 467 -44.71 -11.74 10.38
N THR A 468 -43.94 -12.61 11.03
CA THR A 468 -42.55 -12.34 11.43
C THR A 468 -41.58 -13.32 10.76
N TYR A 469 -40.54 -12.79 10.09
CA TYR A 469 -39.57 -13.55 9.30
C TYR A 469 -38.15 -13.10 9.62
N GLU A 470 -37.23 -14.05 9.81
CA GLU A 470 -35.80 -13.77 9.98
C GLU A 470 -35.07 -13.92 8.64
N LEU A 471 -34.38 -12.87 8.17
CA LEU A 471 -33.37 -12.99 7.13
C LEU A 471 -31.99 -13.17 7.79
N THR A 472 -31.31 -14.28 7.51
CA THR A 472 -29.93 -14.53 7.94
C THR A 472 -28.93 -14.20 6.81
N PHE A 473 -27.72 -13.75 7.16
CA PHE A 473 -26.65 -13.43 6.23
C PHE A 473 -25.25 -13.53 6.87
N LYS A 474 -24.21 -13.59 6.03
CA LYS A 474 -22.79 -13.66 6.41
C LYS A 474 -21.89 -12.94 5.40
N ASP A 475 -20.58 -13.12 5.52
CA ASP A 475 -19.53 -12.64 4.60
C ASP A 475 -19.69 -11.16 4.19
N MET A 476 -19.79 -10.29 5.19
CA MET A 476 -20.04 -8.85 4.97
C MET A 476 -18.83 -8.17 4.33
N MET A 477 -19.08 -7.34 3.32
CA MET A 477 -18.07 -6.58 2.55
C MET A 477 -17.63 -5.27 3.25
N PHE A 478 -18.01 -5.09 4.51
CA PHE A 478 -17.68 -3.94 5.35
C PHE A 478 -17.20 -4.39 6.72
N GLN A 479 -16.43 -3.53 7.38
CA GLN A 479 -15.66 -3.86 8.59
C GLN A 479 -15.97 -2.96 9.80
N SER A 480 -17.00 -2.11 9.71
CA SER A 480 -17.51 -1.21 10.75
C SER A 480 -19.03 -1.10 10.65
N SER A 481 -19.72 -0.78 11.75
CA SER A 481 -21.19 -0.71 11.79
C SER A 481 -21.74 0.27 10.74
N LYS A 482 -22.75 -0.15 9.98
CA LYS A 482 -23.26 0.56 8.80
C LYS A 482 -24.78 0.39 8.68
N THR A 483 -25.50 1.48 8.42
CA THR A 483 -26.91 1.42 8.02
C THR A 483 -27.02 0.92 6.58
N LEU A 484 -27.77 -0.16 6.36
CA LEU A 484 -28.08 -0.70 5.03
C LEU A 484 -29.57 -0.57 4.69
N PRO A 485 -29.93 -0.24 3.43
CA PRO A 485 -31.29 -0.38 2.96
C PRO A 485 -31.62 -1.87 2.75
N VAL A 486 -32.77 -2.29 3.28
CA VAL A 486 -33.35 -3.62 3.07
C VAL A 486 -34.69 -3.45 2.38
N GLU A 487 -34.82 -4.02 1.18
CA GLU A 487 -35.99 -3.93 0.30
C GLU A 487 -36.67 -5.31 0.18
N VAL A 488 -37.99 -5.37 0.39
CA VAL A 488 -38.81 -6.58 0.23
C VAL A 488 -39.78 -6.43 -0.93
N SER A 489 -39.78 -7.40 -1.86
CA SER A 489 -40.66 -7.38 -3.02
C SER A 489 -41.08 -8.81 -3.43
N LYS A 490 -42.40 -9.07 -3.44
CA LYS A 490 -42.99 -10.40 -3.69
C LYS A 490 -44.17 -10.35 -4.67
N ARG A 491 -44.13 -11.15 -5.74
CA ARG A 491 -45.17 -11.19 -6.78
C ARG A 491 -46.50 -11.75 -6.29
N GLY A 492 -47.53 -10.90 -6.30
CA GLY A 492 -48.84 -11.15 -5.69
C GLY A 492 -49.05 -10.42 -4.35
N PHE A 493 -48.10 -9.60 -3.91
CA PHE A 493 -48.23 -8.76 -2.72
C PHE A 493 -47.81 -7.32 -3.06
N ASN A 494 -48.67 -6.35 -2.75
CA ASN A 494 -48.36 -4.94 -2.85
C ASN A 494 -47.86 -4.48 -1.47
N ILE A 495 -46.54 -4.36 -1.31
CA ILE A 495 -45.89 -4.16 -0.01
C ILE A 495 -45.66 -2.66 0.22
N ALA A 496 -46.49 -2.04 1.05
CA ALA A 496 -46.26 -0.68 1.54
C ALA A 496 -45.04 -0.63 2.47
N ASN A 497 -44.28 0.47 2.41
CA ASN A 497 -43.00 0.66 3.10
C ASN A 497 -41.96 -0.45 2.80
N SER A 498 -41.97 -0.99 1.58
CA SER A 498 -41.12 -2.11 1.14
C SER A 498 -39.61 -1.94 1.40
N ILE A 499 -39.11 -0.71 1.48
CA ILE A 499 -37.71 -0.39 1.78
C ILE A 499 -37.63 0.23 3.18
N GLN A 500 -36.84 -0.37 4.06
CA GLN A 500 -36.48 0.21 5.36
C GLN A 500 -34.95 0.19 5.56
N ASN A 501 -34.42 1.20 6.25
CA ASN A 501 -33.00 1.28 6.61
C ASN A 501 -32.78 0.58 7.96
N VAL A 502 -31.74 -0.26 8.04
CA VAL A 502 -31.42 -1.08 9.22
C VAL A 502 -29.96 -0.88 9.60
N ASP A 503 -29.69 -0.58 10.87
CA ASP A 503 -28.33 -0.49 11.38
C ASP A 503 -27.73 -1.88 11.59
N ILE A 504 -26.75 -2.26 10.76
CA ILE A 504 -26.02 -3.52 10.89
C ILE A 504 -24.80 -3.27 11.78
N ASN A 505 -24.79 -3.87 12.96
CA ASN A 505 -23.74 -3.67 13.94
C ASN A 505 -22.55 -4.60 13.68
N ILE A 506 -21.33 -4.09 13.79
CA ILE A 506 -20.08 -4.85 13.72
C ILE A 506 -19.37 -4.73 15.06
N VAL A 507 -19.27 -5.84 15.81
CA VAL A 507 -18.55 -5.90 17.09
C VAL A 507 -17.37 -6.82 16.95
N LYS A 508 -16.17 -6.26 17.16
CA LYS A 508 -14.88 -6.93 17.04
C LYS A 508 -14.20 -7.06 18.39
N GLU A 509 -13.37 -8.09 18.54
CA GLU A 509 -12.35 -8.14 19.57
C GLU A 509 -11.42 -6.92 19.51
N GLN A 510 -10.83 -6.53 20.64
CA GLN A 510 -9.91 -5.38 20.69
C GLN A 510 -8.65 -5.62 19.83
N LYS A 511 -8.23 -4.59 19.09
CA LYS A 511 -7.03 -4.62 18.25
C LYS A 511 -5.78 -4.89 19.11
N PRO A 512 -4.95 -5.90 18.77
CA PRO A 512 -3.71 -6.15 19.48
C PRO A 512 -2.78 -4.93 19.51
N ASN A 513 -1.99 -4.85 20.59
CA ASN A 513 -0.94 -3.86 20.78
C ASN A 513 0.39 -4.55 21.15
N ALA A 514 0.68 -5.66 20.46
CA ALA A 514 1.92 -6.40 20.61
C ALA A 514 3.12 -5.59 20.08
N ILE A 515 4.32 -5.94 20.52
CA ILE A 515 5.57 -5.22 20.21
C ILE A 515 6.57 -6.23 19.67
N PHE A 516 7.10 -6.00 18.47
CA PHE A 516 8.25 -6.76 17.96
C PHE A 516 9.56 -6.16 18.49
N LYS A 517 10.46 -7.02 18.97
CA LYS A 517 11.87 -6.69 19.24
C LYS A 517 12.77 -7.63 18.47
N ALA A 518 13.57 -7.08 17.56
CA ALA A 518 14.55 -7.85 16.81
C ALA A 518 15.69 -8.35 17.70
N THR A 519 16.15 -9.58 17.45
CA THR A 519 17.26 -10.26 18.15
C THR A 519 18.32 -10.79 17.18
N GLY A 520 18.00 -10.85 15.88
CA GLY A 520 18.92 -11.24 14.82
C GLY A 520 18.65 -10.48 13.53
N ASP A 521 19.22 -10.96 12.42
CA ASP A 521 19.03 -10.40 11.08
C ASP A 521 17.71 -10.86 10.43
N ARG A 522 17.08 -11.91 10.97
CA ARG A 522 15.67 -12.25 10.74
C ARG A 522 14.92 -12.61 12.03
N GLU A 523 15.63 -12.86 13.12
CA GLU A 523 15.05 -13.28 14.40
C GLU A 523 14.53 -12.08 15.18
N GLY A 524 13.42 -12.28 15.87
CA GLY A 524 12.98 -11.39 16.92
C GLY A 524 11.93 -12.02 17.80
N ARG A 525 11.30 -11.20 18.63
CA ARG A 525 10.38 -11.63 19.67
C ARG A 525 9.16 -10.71 19.74
N LEU A 526 7.98 -11.31 19.72
CA LEU A 526 6.71 -10.64 19.98
C LEU A 526 6.46 -10.59 21.48
N GLU A 527 6.37 -9.39 22.02
CA GLU A 527 6.04 -9.07 23.41
C GLU A 527 4.66 -8.39 23.49
N ASN A 528 4.09 -8.27 24.70
CA ASN A 528 2.72 -7.77 24.91
C ASN A 528 1.66 -8.53 24.08
N VAL A 529 1.85 -9.85 23.99
CA VAL A 529 0.93 -10.80 23.36
C VAL A 529 0.06 -11.50 24.40
N GLU A 530 -1.06 -12.09 23.98
CA GLU A 530 -1.99 -12.78 24.86
C GLU A 530 -2.48 -14.10 24.27
N ARG A 531 -2.98 -14.98 25.14
CA ARG A 531 -3.74 -16.17 24.73
C ARG A 531 -4.94 -15.75 23.85
N GLY A 532 -5.14 -16.48 22.75
CA GLY A 532 -6.19 -16.20 21.76
C GLY A 532 -5.85 -15.04 20.81
N MET A 533 -4.62 -14.53 20.84
CA MET A 533 -4.06 -13.85 19.66
C MET A 533 -3.51 -14.90 18.69
N ARG A 534 -3.33 -14.51 17.43
CA ARG A 534 -2.61 -15.27 16.39
C ARG A 534 -1.75 -14.34 15.55
N TYR A 535 -0.72 -14.87 14.90
CA TYR A 535 0.17 -14.09 14.05
C TYR A 535 0.50 -14.78 12.71
N ASP A 536 0.75 -13.98 11.67
CA ASP A 536 1.23 -14.35 10.34
C ASP A 536 2.54 -13.57 10.09
N LEU A 537 3.52 -14.19 9.42
CA LEU A 537 4.87 -13.66 9.21
C LEU A 537 5.10 -13.15 7.78
N GLY A 538 4.02 -12.90 7.04
CA GLY A 538 4.06 -12.59 5.61
C GLY A 538 4.02 -13.84 4.73
N ASP A 539 3.46 -14.94 5.23
CA ASP A 539 3.37 -16.23 4.53
C ASP A 539 1.96 -16.81 4.45
N GLY A 540 0.94 -16.12 5.00
CA GLY A 540 -0.46 -16.56 5.00
C GLY A 540 -0.77 -17.57 6.11
N ILE A 541 0.25 -18.02 6.85
CA ILE A 541 0.11 -19.09 7.83
C ILE A 541 -0.09 -18.47 9.21
N TRP A 542 -1.36 -18.34 9.60
CA TRP A 542 -1.73 -17.92 10.94
C TRP A 542 -1.31 -18.96 11.99
N ARG A 543 -0.65 -18.49 13.05
CA ARG A 543 -0.07 -19.27 14.15
C ARG A 543 -0.65 -18.79 15.48
N ASP A 544 -1.27 -19.70 16.24
CA ASP A 544 -2.00 -19.35 17.47
C ASP A 544 -1.08 -19.11 18.68
N ILE A 545 -1.30 -17.99 19.37
CA ILE A 545 -0.63 -17.63 20.62
C ILE A 545 -1.44 -18.20 21.80
N ASN A 546 -0.81 -19.11 22.55
CA ASN A 546 -1.48 -19.92 23.57
C ASN A 546 -1.24 -19.44 25.01
N SER A 547 -0.39 -18.44 25.23
CA SER A 547 -0.05 -17.85 26.54
C SER A 547 0.20 -16.34 26.39
N SER A 548 0.57 -15.66 27.48
CA SER A 548 1.06 -14.27 27.42
C SER A 548 2.60 -14.18 27.47
N GLU A 549 3.30 -15.31 27.35
CA GLU A 549 4.77 -15.31 27.27
C GLU A 549 5.25 -14.82 25.90
N PRO A 550 6.38 -14.10 25.82
CA PRO A 550 6.92 -13.60 24.56
C PRO A 550 7.22 -14.71 23.54
N VAL A 551 6.79 -14.53 22.30
CA VAL A 551 6.92 -15.52 21.21
C VAL A 551 8.11 -15.17 20.31
N ASN A 552 9.10 -16.06 20.24
CA ASN A 552 10.20 -15.93 19.28
C ASN A 552 9.72 -16.24 17.86
N VAL A 553 10.12 -15.43 16.88
CA VAL A 553 9.75 -15.55 15.46
C VAL A 553 10.94 -15.28 14.54
N THR A 554 10.90 -15.82 13.32
CA THR A 554 11.84 -15.51 12.25
C THR A 554 11.06 -14.85 11.11
N THR A 555 11.33 -13.58 10.85
CA THR A 555 10.55 -12.75 9.92
C THR A 555 10.96 -12.98 8.47
N LYS A 556 9.97 -12.94 7.56
CA LYS A 556 10.22 -12.86 6.12
C LYS A 556 10.71 -11.45 5.76
N TYR A 557 11.65 -11.37 4.82
CA TYR A 557 12.20 -10.11 4.31
C TYR A 557 11.08 -9.24 3.69
N GLN A 558 11.10 -7.93 3.95
CA GLN A 558 10.15 -6.90 3.50
C GLN A 558 8.65 -7.08 3.85
N GLU A 559 8.23 -8.19 4.47
CA GLU A 559 6.83 -8.40 4.83
C GLU A 559 6.52 -8.05 6.30
N PRO A 560 5.29 -7.57 6.59
CA PRO A 560 4.87 -7.28 7.94
C PRO A 560 4.57 -8.55 8.74
N ILE A 561 4.79 -8.46 10.05
CA ILE A 561 4.12 -9.35 11.00
C ILE A 561 2.68 -8.84 11.17
N LEU A 562 1.71 -9.69 10.86
CA LEU A 562 0.29 -9.44 11.08
C LEU A 562 -0.15 -10.14 12.37
N ILE A 563 -0.87 -9.45 13.25
CA ILE A 563 -1.30 -9.98 14.56
C ILE A 563 -2.78 -9.67 14.76
N GLN A 564 -3.56 -10.66 15.19
CA GLN A 564 -5.02 -10.53 15.35
C GLN A 564 -5.48 -11.25 16.62
N LYS A 565 -6.47 -10.68 17.33
CA LYS A 565 -7.21 -11.40 18.39
C LYS A 565 -8.30 -12.25 17.72
N GLN A 566 -8.26 -13.56 17.93
CA GLN A 566 -9.33 -14.48 17.52
C GLN A 566 -10.58 -14.19 18.34
N SER A 567 -11.75 -14.42 17.76
CA SER A 567 -13.01 -14.20 18.46
C SER A 567 -13.21 -15.22 19.59
N THR A 568 -13.78 -14.74 20.69
CA THR A 568 -14.26 -15.57 21.80
C THR A 568 -15.64 -16.19 21.58
N THR A 569 -16.47 -15.69 20.64
CA THR A 569 -17.85 -16.15 20.40
C THR A 569 -18.32 -15.89 18.95
N ASP A 570 -19.28 -16.67 18.43
CA ASP A 570 -19.81 -16.48 17.06
C ASP A 570 -20.46 -15.10 16.84
N SER A 571 -20.97 -14.46 17.90
CA SER A 571 -21.54 -13.11 17.89
C SER A 571 -20.50 -11.98 17.84
N ILE A 572 -19.21 -12.27 17.97
CA ILE A 572 -18.12 -11.29 17.94
C ILE A 572 -17.20 -11.65 16.77
N LEU A 573 -16.74 -10.66 16.01
CA LEU A 573 -15.75 -10.87 14.96
C LEU A 573 -14.32 -10.79 15.51
N HIS A 574 -13.39 -11.40 14.79
CA HIS A 574 -11.96 -11.20 15.06
C HIS A 574 -11.59 -9.71 15.05
N SER A 575 -10.54 -9.34 15.78
CA SER A 575 -10.10 -7.95 15.83
C SER A 575 -9.68 -7.41 14.46
N ASP A 576 -9.58 -6.09 14.37
CA ASP A 576 -8.70 -5.49 13.37
C ASP A 576 -7.29 -6.08 13.49
N VAL A 577 -6.62 -6.24 12.35
CA VAL A 577 -5.23 -6.70 12.31
C VAL A 577 -4.31 -5.58 12.77
N GLN A 578 -3.45 -5.88 13.74
CA GLN A 578 -2.26 -5.08 14.04
C GLN A 578 -1.16 -5.45 13.03
N LYS A 579 -0.61 -4.45 12.35
CA LYS A 579 0.49 -4.59 11.40
C LYS A 579 1.77 -4.06 12.05
N ILE A 580 2.81 -4.87 12.13
CA ILE A 580 4.13 -4.48 12.62
C ILE A 580 5.14 -4.76 11.50
N LEU A 581 5.87 -3.75 11.06
CA LEU A 581 6.90 -3.89 10.02
C LEU A 581 8.29 -3.89 10.68
N PRO A 582 9.03 -5.02 10.67
CA PRO A 582 10.45 -5.02 11.00
C PRO A 582 11.22 -4.07 10.08
N ARG A 583 12.24 -3.39 10.60
CA ARG A 583 13.12 -2.53 9.80
C ARG A 583 14.42 -3.26 9.48
N GLU A 584 14.80 -3.30 8.21
CA GLU A 584 16.03 -3.95 7.77
C GLU A 584 17.25 -3.07 8.04
N THR A 585 18.39 -3.68 8.41
CA THR A 585 19.69 -3.01 8.33
C THR A 585 20.33 -3.36 6.99
N THR A 586 20.19 -2.46 6.01
CA THR A 586 20.60 -2.69 4.61
C THR A 586 22.12 -2.64 4.38
N VAL A 587 22.91 -2.33 5.41
CA VAL A 587 24.38 -2.27 5.35
C VAL A 587 25.01 -3.24 6.37
N SER A 588 25.85 -4.15 5.88
CA SER A 588 26.88 -4.78 6.72
C SER A 588 27.86 -3.73 7.26
N PRO A 589 28.62 -4.04 8.32
CA PRO A 589 29.88 -3.35 8.58
C PRO A 589 30.79 -3.38 7.35
N MET A 590 31.58 -2.32 7.13
CA MET A 590 32.49 -2.23 5.98
C MET A 590 33.94 -2.20 6.45
N GLY A 591 34.79 -3.06 5.88
CA GLY A 591 36.25 -2.94 6.01
C GLY A 591 36.86 -3.31 7.37
N ILE A 592 36.11 -3.97 8.26
CA ILE A 592 36.63 -4.45 9.56
C ILE A 592 37.89 -5.29 9.35
N LYS A 593 38.90 -5.12 10.22
CA LYS A 593 40.13 -5.92 10.21
C LYS A 593 40.36 -6.65 11.52
N ALA A 594 40.97 -7.83 11.41
CA ALA A 594 41.58 -8.54 12.52
C ALA A 594 43.06 -8.14 12.66
N VAL A 595 43.55 -8.09 13.90
CA VAL A 595 44.98 -8.04 14.24
C VAL A 595 45.32 -9.35 14.93
N ASN A 596 46.32 -10.06 14.40
CA ASN A 596 46.76 -11.35 14.90
C ASN A 596 47.28 -11.30 16.34
N SER A 597 47.16 -12.41 17.06
CA SER A 597 47.78 -12.59 18.38
C SER A 597 49.30 -12.80 18.21
N VAL A 598 50.09 -12.26 19.14
CA VAL A 598 51.55 -12.47 19.22
C VAL A 598 51.80 -13.47 20.36
N GLY A 599 52.18 -14.69 19.98
CA GLY A 599 52.15 -15.87 20.84
C GLY A 599 50.75 -16.25 21.34
N ASP A 600 50.69 -17.28 22.19
CA ASP A 600 49.46 -17.85 22.78
C ASP A 600 48.85 -16.95 23.89
N LYS A 601 49.08 -15.63 23.80
CA LYS A 601 48.77 -14.64 24.83
C LYS A 601 47.37 -14.04 24.71
N ASN A 602 46.55 -14.53 23.76
CA ASN A 602 45.20 -14.04 23.46
C ASN A 602 45.12 -12.52 23.36
N ASN A 603 46.10 -11.89 22.71
CA ASN A 603 46.24 -10.43 22.62
C ASN A 603 45.81 -9.86 21.25
N GLY A 604 45.19 -10.70 20.41
CA GLY A 604 44.62 -10.30 19.13
C GLY A 604 43.48 -9.28 19.29
N LYS A 605 43.14 -8.63 18.18
CA LYS A 605 42.12 -7.57 18.13
C LYS A 605 41.19 -7.68 16.93
N ILE A 606 40.05 -7.03 17.04
CA ILE A 606 39.23 -6.60 15.90
C ILE A 606 39.22 -5.07 15.91
N ILE A 607 39.54 -4.42 14.80
CA ILE A 607 39.62 -2.96 14.66
C ILE A 607 38.62 -2.45 13.61
N TYR A 608 38.30 -1.16 13.70
CA TYR A 608 37.30 -0.48 12.89
C TYR A 608 35.86 -0.93 13.18
N VAL A 609 35.55 -1.11 14.47
CA VAL A 609 34.19 -1.33 14.98
C VAL A 609 33.65 -0.08 15.67
N ASN A 610 32.35 -0.05 16.00
CA ASN A 610 31.77 1.01 16.83
C ASN A 610 30.69 0.46 17.79
N ARG A 611 30.09 1.31 18.64
CA ARG A 611 29.13 0.88 19.67
C ARG A 611 27.73 0.47 19.16
N LYS A 612 27.44 0.66 17.87
CA LYS A 612 26.27 0.08 17.19
C LYS A 612 26.56 -1.35 16.68
N MET A 613 27.80 -1.83 16.77
CA MET A 613 28.19 -3.19 16.42
C MET A 613 28.27 -4.16 17.61
N GLU A 614 28.22 -5.45 17.29
CA GLU A 614 28.46 -6.58 18.18
C GLU A 614 29.27 -7.66 17.45
N TYR A 615 30.04 -8.44 18.21
CA TYR A 615 30.91 -9.50 17.69
C TYR A 615 30.71 -10.82 18.46
N LYS A 616 31.07 -11.94 17.83
CA LYS A 616 31.26 -13.23 18.51
C LYS A 616 32.27 -14.12 17.80
N LYS A 617 32.81 -15.11 18.50
CA LYS A 617 33.55 -16.20 17.84
C LYS A 617 32.55 -17.05 17.05
N LYS A 618 32.92 -17.55 15.86
CA LYS A 618 32.01 -18.15 14.86
C LYS A 618 31.05 -19.19 15.42
N ASP A 619 31.55 -20.09 16.26
CA ASP A 619 30.78 -21.19 16.89
C ASP A 619 30.06 -20.82 18.20
N ALA A 620 30.25 -19.59 18.71
CA ALA A 620 29.59 -19.13 19.92
C ALA A 620 28.10 -18.83 19.67
N GLN A 621 27.27 -18.94 20.71
CA GLN A 621 25.86 -18.57 20.63
C GLN A 621 25.70 -17.05 20.76
N ASP A 622 26.11 -16.51 21.90
CA ASP A 622 25.88 -15.13 22.31
C ASP A 622 26.74 -14.12 21.55
N TRP A 623 26.18 -12.92 21.34
CA TRP A 623 26.86 -11.76 20.78
C TRP A 623 27.35 -10.84 21.90
N THR A 624 28.55 -10.29 21.76
CA THR A 624 29.15 -9.33 22.70
C THR A 624 29.18 -7.95 22.05
N ALA A 625 28.65 -6.92 22.72
CA ALA A 625 28.65 -5.57 22.19
C ALA A 625 30.06 -4.97 22.08
N CYS A 626 30.36 -4.29 20.97
CA CYS A 626 31.60 -3.53 20.81
C CYS A 626 31.56 -2.26 21.68
N ILE A 627 32.60 -2.00 22.46
CA ILE A 627 32.63 -0.90 23.45
C ILE A 627 33.35 0.38 22.97
N GLY A 628 33.94 0.37 21.79
CA GLY A 628 34.72 1.47 21.21
C GLY A 628 35.19 1.15 19.79
N LYS A 629 36.31 1.74 19.35
CA LYS A 629 36.85 1.57 17.98
C LYS A 629 37.50 0.21 17.70
N GLU A 630 37.86 -0.52 18.75
CA GLU A 630 38.48 -1.84 18.71
C GLU A 630 37.96 -2.75 19.82
N VAL A 631 38.03 -4.06 19.58
CA VAL A 631 37.89 -5.13 20.58
C VAL A 631 39.29 -5.72 20.80
N THR A 632 39.67 -5.95 22.05
CA THR A 632 41.01 -6.42 22.43
C THR A 632 40.94 -7.66 23.33
N GLY A 633 42.05 -8.39 23.44
CA GLY A 633 42.12 -9.57 24.32
C GLY A 633 41.50 -10.82 23.68
N LEU A 634 41.56 -10.93 22.36
CA LEU A 634 40.95 -12.03 21.61
C LEU A 634 41.96 -13.14 21.34
N ALA A 635 41.52 -14.38 21.55
CA ALA A 635 42.22 -15.59 21.12
C ALA A 635 42.17 -15.75 19.60
N GLU A 636 42.98 -16.66 19.05
CA GLU A 636 42.85 -17.05 17.64
C GLU A 636 41.48 -17.66 17.31
N GLY A 637 41.14 -17.62 16.02
CA GLY A 637 39.91 -18.17 15.45
C GLY A 637 39.22 -17.21 14.49
N GLU A 638 38.10 -17.68 13.96
CA GLU A 638 37.19 -16.90 13.11
C GLU A 638 36.12 -16.23 13.99
N TYR A 639 35.88 -14.94 13.73
CA TYR A 639 34.94 -14.11 14.45
C TYR A 639 33.97 -13.47 13.46
N LEU A 640 32.71 -13.35 13.86
CA LEU A 640 31.66 -12.67 13.13
C LEU A 640 31.39 -11.31 13.78
N VAL A 641 31.15 -10.27 12.97
CA VAL A 641 30.82 -8.92 13.44
C VAL A 641 29.65 -8.35 12.64
N ARG A 642 28.65 -7.78 13.31
CA ARG A 642 27.46 -7.18 12.67
C ARG A 642 27.04 -5.89 13.39
N TYR A 643 26.20 -5.07 12.75
CA TYR A 643 25.39 -4.10 13.48
C TYR A 643 24.31 -4.84 14.27
N LYS A 644 24.18 -4.53 15.56
CA LYS A 644 23.20 -5.17 16.46
C LYS A 644 21.78 -4.70 16.16
N SER A 645 20.80 -5.50 16.55
CA SER A 645 19.38 -5.13 16.46
C SER A 645 19.01 -4.01 17.46
N ASP A 646 17.99 -3.22 17.12
CA ASP A 646 17.57 -2.05 17.91
C ASP A 646 16.04 -1.82 17.78
N GLY A 647 15.26 -2.29 18.76
CA GLY A 647 13.79 -2.22 18.71
C GLY A 647 13.20 -3.01 17.53
N LEU A 648 12.55 -2.32 16.60
CA LEU A 648 12.04 -2.92 15.34
C LEU A 648 13.14 -3.25 14.34
N LYS A 649 14.37 -2.74 14.52
CA LYS A 649 15.46 -2.85 13.55
C LYS A 649 16.20 -4.18 13.70
N LEU A 650 16.11 -5.01 12.67
CA LEU A 650 16.86 -6.25 12.50
C LEU A 650 18.37 -5.97 12.49
N ALA A 651 19.17 -6.91 13.00
CA ALA A 651 20.63 -6.83 12.89
C ALA A 651 21.08 -6.86 11.41
N SER A 652 22.29 -6.38 11.11
CA SER A 652 22.83 -6.56 9.75
C SER A 652 23.23 -8.02 9.52
N GLN A 653 23.49 -8.36 8.25
CA GLN A 653 24.36 -9.50 7.94
C GLN A 653 25.72 -9.32 8.64
N ALA A 654 26.39 -10.45 8.92
CA ALA A 654 27.64 -10.47 9.66
C ALA A 654 28.85 -10.67 8.75
N GLU A 655 29.87 -9.85 8.92
CA GLU A 655 31.16 -9.99 8.26
C GLU A 655 32.08 -10.90 9.07
N GLU A 656 32.88 -11.72 8.39
CA GLU A 656 33.82 -12.64 9.02
C GLU A 656 35.25 -12.09 9.01
N VAL A 657 35.92 -12.13 10.16
CA VAL A 657 37.33 -11.75 10.32
C VAL A 657 38.09 -12.82 11.11
N LYS A 658 39.36 -13.05 10.77
CA LYS A 658 40.16 -14.15 11.31
C LYS A 658 41.41 -13.66 12.04
N ILE A 659 41.50 -14.01 13.33
CA ILE A 659 42.69 -13.79 14.16
C ILE A 659 43.51 -15.09 14.14
N ASN A 660 44.78 -14.97 13.80
CA ASN A 660 45.76 -16.07 13.81
C ASN A 660 46.82 -15.81 14.89
N VAL A 661 47.59 -16.81 15.30
CA VAL A 661 48.82 -16.59 16.10
C VAL A 661 50.02 -16.35 15.18
N ILE A 662 50.83 -15.35 15.50
CA ILE A 662 52.19 -15.14 14.98
C ILE A 662 53.19 -15.50 16.10
N PRO A 663 54.30 -16.22 15.83
CA PRO A 663 55.34 -16.49 16.83
C PRO A 663 55.96 -15.20 17.41
N GLU A 664 56.47 -15.27 18.64
CA GLU A 664 57.24 -14.16 19.20
C GLU A 664 58.66 -14.15 18.60
N GLU A 665 59.10 -13.00 18.05
CA GLU A 665 60.45 -12.85 17.52
C GLU A 665 61.51 -12.78 18.64
N ASN A 666 62.29 -13.85 18.77
CA ASN A 666 63.44 -13.94 19.69
C ASN A 666 64.61 -13.06 19.23
N ASN A 667 64.52 -11.75 19.46
CA ASN A 667 65.62 -10.81 19.25
C ASN A 667 66.70 -10.96 20.35
N ASN A 668 67.78 -11.70 20.07
CA ASN A 668 69.02 -11.65 20.86
C ASN A 668 70.25 -12.29 20.16
N SER A 669 71.11 -11.49 19.52
CA SER A 669 72.58 -11.65 19.52
C SER A 669 73.26 -10.46 18.80
N ASN A 670 74.49 -10.12 19.20
CA ASN A 670 75.14 -8.82 18.90
C ASN A 670 76.31 -8.90 17.88
N GLU A 671 76.44 -7.80 17.12
CA GLU A 671 77.67 -7.05 16.75
C GLU A 671 78.91 -7.69 16.08
N SER A 672 79.63 -6.83 15.34
CA SER A 672 80.99 -7.00 14.77
C SER A 672 81.06 -7.75 13.43
N ASN A 673 81.86 -7.35 12.42
CA ASN A 673 82.81 -6.23 12.30
C ASN A 673 83.02 -5.81 10.81
N ASN A 674 83.58 -4.61 10.55
CA ASN A 674 84.17 -4.03 9.30
C ASN A 674 84.00 -4.73 7.91
N GLY A 675 83.79 -4.03 6.78
CA GLY A 675 83.72 -2.59 6.49
C GLY A 675 84.22 -2.22 5.06
N ASN A 676 84.02 -0.96 4.63
CA ASN A 676 84.58 -0.27 3.44
C ASN A 676 83.98 -0.56 2.02
N GLY A 677 83.85 0.51 1.19
CA GLY A 677 84.27 0.42 -0.23
C GLY A 677 83.27 0.46 -1.41
N GLY A 678 82.49 1.53 -1.57
CA GLY A 678 82.19 2.23 -2.85
C GLY A 678 81.86 1.53 -4.21
N SER A 679 80.79 2.05 -4.85
CA SER A 679 80.61 2.28 -6.31
C SER A 679 80.36 1.12 -7.30
N SER A 680 79.43 1.43 -8.23
CA SER A 680 79.29 0.92 -9.63
C SER A 680 78.70 -0.48 -9.92
N THR A 681 77.85 -0.47 -10.94
CA THR A 681 77.21 -1.55 -11.74
C THR A 681 78.16 -2.18 -12.78
N PRO A 682 77.75 -3.21 -13.57
CA PRO A 682 76.87 -4.36 -13.30
C PRO A 682 77.47 -5.71 -13.83
N ASP A 683 76.66 -6.79 -13.80
CA ASP A 683 76.70 -8.01 -14.66
C ASP A 683 77.96 -8.89 -14.79
N VAL A 684 77.74 -10.22 -14.87
CA VAL A 684 78.23 -11.18 -15.90
C VAL A 684 77.97 -12.64 -15.43
N PRO A 685 77.62 -13.60 -16.33
CA PRO A 685 77.11 -14.93 -15.94
C PRO A 685 78.07 -16.09 -16.32
N GLU A 686 77.58 -17.34 -16.25
CA GLU A 686 77.77 -18.51 -17.15
C GLU A 686 77.12 -19.73 -16.46
N GLN A 687 76.59 -20.79 -17.08
CA GLN A 687 76.29 -21.26 -18.47
C GLN A 687 75.12 -22.30 -18.32
N SER A 688 74.43 -22.91 -19.30
CA SER A 688 74.31 -22.91 -20.77
C SER A 688 72.92 -23.59 -21.10
N THR A 689 72.45 -23.99 -22.30
CA THR A 689 73.00 -24.19 -23.67
C THR A 689 71.89 -24.12 -24.74
N GLU A 690 72.32 -24.01 -26.00
CA GLU A 690 71.80 -24.47 -27.32
C GLU A 690 70.56 -25.42 -27.39
N GLU A 691 69.69 -25.43 -28.43
CA GLU A 691 69.62 -24.61 -29.67
C GLU A 691 68.21 -24.53 -30.34
N GLN A 692 68.10 -23.60 -31.31
CA GLN A 692 67.10 -23.30 -32.38
C GLN A 692 66.00 -24.36 -32.73
N ASN A 693 64.78 -24.02 -33.22
CA ASN A 693 64.45 -23.12 -34.35
C ASN A 693 62.93 -22.75 -34.48
N LYS A 694 62.56 -21.91 -35.46
CA LYS A 694 61.17 -21.47 -35.84
C LYS A 694 60.87 -21.82 -37.32
N PRO A 695 59.60 -21.90 -37.84
CA PRO A 695 58.58 -20.83 -37.75
C PRO A 695 57.07 -21.23 -37.78
N ASN A 696 56.21 -20.20 -37.90
CA ASN A 696 54.77 -20.07 -38.23
C ASN A 696 54.16 -21.08 -39.25
N PRO A 697 52.80 -21.24 -39.37
CA PRO A 697 51.80 -20.13 -39.33
C PRO A 697 50.38 -20.41 -38.74
N LYS A 698 49.54 -19.35 -38.76
CA LYS A 698 48.05 -19.37 -38.76
C LYS A 698 47.50 -19.77 -40.17
N PRO A 699 46.18 -19.97 -40.44
CA PRO A 699 45.00 -19.74 -39.58
C PRO A 699 43.88 -20.83 -39.58
N ASP A 700 42.93 -20.61 -38.67
CA ASP A 700 41.47 -20.85 -38.75
C ASP A 700 40.81 -22.26 -38.75
N SER A 701 39.70 -22.26 -38.00
CA SER A 701 38.42 -22.93 -38.24
C SER A 701 38.09 -24.35 -37.71
N GLN A 702 36.81 -24.42 -37.29
CA GLN A 702 35.90 -25.57 -37.18
C GLN A 702 35.74 -26.35 -35.86
N LYS A 703 34.54 -26.97 -35.81
CA LYS A 703 33.79 -27.52 -34.67
C LYS A 703 33.84 -29.08 -34.74
N PRO A 704 32.95 -29.86 -34.07
CA PRO A 704 33.36 -30.90 -33.12
C PRO A 704 33.26 -32.35 -33.66
N SER A 705 33.76 -33.32 -32.89
CA SER A 705 33.26 -34.71 -32.87
C SER A 705 33.76 -35.49 -31.64
N GLN A 706 33.13 -36.64 -31.35
CA GLN A 706 33.54 -37.62 -30.32
C GLN A 706 34.69 -38.52 -30.83
N PRO A 707 35.21 -39.45 -30.00
CA PRO A 707 34.62 -40.81 -29.99
C PRO A 707 34.50 -41.44 -28.57
N SER A 708 34.31 -42.75 -28.51
CA SER A 708 33.83 -43.57 -27.37
C SER A 708 34.74 -44.79 -27.09
N GLU A 709 34.21 -45.83 -26.39
CA GLU A 709 34.74 -47.22 -26.26
C GLU A 709 35.80 -47.49 -25.15
N GLU A 710 35.87 -48.65 -24.46
CA GLU A 710 34.91 -49.77 -24.29
C GLU A 710 35.19 -50.69 -23.05
N GLN A 711 34.20 -51.55 -22.73
CA GLN A 711 34.23 -52.90 -22.09
C GLN A 711 35.23 -53.28 -20.96
N ASN A 712 34.70 -53.82 -19.84
CA ASN A 712 34.59 -55.29 -19.68
C ASN A 712 33.69 -55.82 -18.54
N LYS A 713 33.43 -57.15 -18.57
CA LYS A 713 32.62 -57.97 -17.62
C LYS A 713 33.54 -59.00 -16.90
N PRO A 714 33.11 -60.05 -16.13
CA PRO A 714 31.75 -60.61 -15.92
C PRO A 714 31.34 -60.90 -14.44
N SER A 715 30.06 -61.23 -14.23
CA SER A 715 29.59 -62.49 -13.57
C SER A 715 28.06 -62.64 -13.71
N GLN A 716 27.47 -63.76 -13.23
CA GLN A 716 26.22 -64.34 -13.76
C GLN A 716 24.98 -64.34 -12.84
N LYS A 717 23.82 -64.62 -13.48
CA LYS A 717 22.46 -64.91 -12.95
C LYS A 717 22.42 -66.28 -12.22
N PRO A 718 21.35 -66.68 -11.46
CA PRO A 718 20.02 -67.01 -12.02
C PRO A 718 18.80 -66.50 -11.18
N GLN A 719 17.75 -65.97 -11.81
CA GLN A 719 16.44 -66.60 -12.13
C GLN A 719 15.43 -66.71 -10.96
N ASP A 720 14.10 -66.56 -11.12
CA ASP A 720 13.17 -65.90 -12.09
C ASP A 720 11.83 -65.67 -11.27
N SER A 721 10.54 -65.70 -11.65
CA SER A 721 9.76 -66.00 -12.86
C SER A 721 8.39 -65.25 -12.94
N LYS A 722 7.24 -65.84 -12.56
CA LYS A 722 5.85 -65.29 -12.68
C LYS A 722 4.82 -66.01 -11.78
N LEU A 723 3.78 -65.31 -11.27
CA LEU A 723 2.35 -65.51 -11.65
C LEU A 723 1.37 -64.59 -10.85
N ASP A 724 0.13 -64.45 -11.34
CA ASP A 724 -1.01 -63.79 -10.69
C ASP A 724 -1.66 -64.61 -9.54
N SER A 725 -2.32 -63.94 -8.58
CA SER A 725 -3.81 -63.84 -8.54
C SER A 725 -4.46 -63.54 -7.17
N GLN A 726 -5.41 -62.59 -7.18
CA GLN A 726 -6.70 -62.49 -6.43
C GLN A 726 -6.86 -62.71 -4.89
N LYS A 727 -7.93 -62.05 -4.37
CA LYS A 727 -8.81 -62.37 -3.21
C LYS A 727 -8.50 -61.85 -1.78
N THR A 728 -9.36 -60.91 -1.35
CA THR A 728 -10.09 -60.88 -0.06
C THR A 728 -11.11 -62.05 0.04
N PRO A 729 -11.79 -62.34 1.19
CA PRO A 729 -12.07 -61.49 2.37
C PRO A 729 -11.87 -62.14 3.77
N GLU A 730 -12.33 -61.45 4.82
CA GLU A 730 -12.97 -61.84 6.12
C GLU A 730 -12.71 -63.25 6.75
N GLU A 731 -12.72 -63.47 8.07
CA GLU A 731 -13.81 -63.16 9.04
C GLU A 731 -13.39 -63.39 10.52
N GLN A 732 -14.08 -62.76 11.50
CA GLN A 732 -14.28 -63.19 12.92
C GLN A 732 -13.05 -63.35 13.86
N LYS A 733 -13.14 -63.42 15.20
CA LYS A 733 -14.06 -62.93 16.29
C LYS A 733 -13.31 -63.17 17.62
N ASP A 734 -13.55 -62.38 18.68
CA ASP A 734 -13.69 -63.02 20.01
C ASP A 734 -14.50 -62.24 21.08
N SER A 735 -15.33 -63.02 21.78
CA SER A 735 -15.76 -63.02 23.20
C SER A 735 -16.06 -61.78 24.08
N GLN A 736 -17.28 -61.86 24.64
CA GLN A 736 -17.65 -61.72 26.08
C GLN A 736 -18.12 -60.38 26.71
N LYS A 737 -19.41 -60.40 27.08
CA LYS A 737 -20.14 -59.65 28.14
C LYS A 737 -20.14 -60.53 29.44
N PRO A 738 -20.52 -60.08 30.68
CA PRO A 738 -21.71 -59.24 30.97
C PRO A 738 -21.75 -58.37 32.27
N LYS A 739 -22.92 -57.72 32.51
CA LYS A 739 -23.58 -57.34 33.81
C LYS A 739 -22.95 -56.34 34.83
N GLN A 740 -23.60 -55.18 34.93
CA GLN A 740 -24.30 -54.56 36.09
C GLN A 740 -23.82 -54.71 37.58
N LYS A 741 -23.95 -53.55 38.27
CA LYS A 741 -24.47 -53.29 39.64
C LYS A 741 -23.51 -53.14 40.86
N GLU A 742 -24.10 -52.49 41.87
CA GLU A 742 -23.64 -52.01 43.20
C GLU A 742 -22.92 -53.07 44.07
N GLU A 743 -22.11 -52.78 45.11
CA GLU A 743 -22.44 -52.01 46.34
C GLU A 743 -21.22 -51.44 47.17
N LYS A 744 -21.54 -50.86 48.33
CA LYS A 744 -20.71 -50.17 49.37
C LYS A 744 -19.62 -51.07 50.02
N SER A 745 -18.62 -50.61 50.80
CA SER A 745 -18.78 -49.90 52.10
C SER A 745 -17.47 -49.66 52.91
N ASN A 746 -17.48 -48.64 53.79
CA ASN A 746 -16.84 -48.51 55.12
C ASN A 746 -15.29 -48.60 55.32
N SER A 747 -14.65 -47.97 56.33
CA SER A 747 -15.10 -47.12 57.48
C SER A 747 -13.93 -46.34 58.13
N GLY A 748 -14.18 -45.25 58.89
CA GLY A 748 -13.19 -44.65 59.82
C GLY A 748 -13.53 -43.25 60.41
N ASN A 749 -13.61 -43.13 61.74
CA ASN A 749 -13.83 -41.92 62.58
C ASN A 749 -12.73 -40.82 62.44
N SER A 750 -12.82 -39.56 62.91
CA SER A 750 -13.85 -38.71 63.60
C SER A 750 -13.33 -37.24 63.66
N GLY A 751 -14.09 -36.16 63.92
CA GLY A 751 -15.54 -35.96 64.16
C GLY A 751 -15.85 -34.57 64.79
N GLY A 752 -17.12 -34.14 64.80
CA GLY A 752 -17.65 -32.93 65.48
C GLY A 752 -17.59 -31.60 64.69
N GLY A 753 -18.54 -30.66 64.80
CA GLY A 753 -19.87 -30.72 65.43
C GLY A 753 -20.59 -29.36 65.56
N GLY A 754 -21.87 -29.27 65.15
CA GLY A 754 -22.76 -28.09 65.32
C GLY A 754 -22.50 -26.92 64.33
N GLY A 755 -23.46 -26.03 64.02
CA GLY A 755 -24.90 -25.99 64.34
C GLY A 755 -25.37 -24.63 64.87
N GLY A 756 -26.41 -24.01 64.26
CA GLY A 756 -27.08 -22.84 64.83
C GLY A 756 -27.58 -21.78 63.83
N SER A 757 -28.82 -21.33 64.03
CA SER A 757 -29.50 -20.28 63.25
C SER A 757 -29.15 -18.85 63.72
N SER A 758 -29.75 -17.87 63.02
CA SER A 758 -30.16 -16.52 63.52
C SER A 758 -29.29 -15.32 63.15
N ALA A 759 -29.89 -14.37 62.43
CA ALA A 759 -29.65 -12.94 62.65
C ALA A 759 -30.34 -12.53 63.97
N PRO A 760 -29.98 -11.41 64.67
CA PRO A 760 -30.47 -10.11 64.18
C PRO A 760 -29.68 -8.83 64.58
N SER A 761 -29.95 -7.74 63.85
CA SER A 761 -30.25 -6.37 64.36
C SER A 761 -29.27 -5.54 65.24
N LYS A 762 -29.21 -4.24 64.88
CA LYS A 762 -29.25 -3.04 65.78
C LYS A 762 -27.95 -2.71 66.58
N SER A 763 -27.68 -1.45 66.97
CA SER A 763 -28.30 -0.13 66.67
C SER A 763 -27.39 1.05 67.12
N VAL A 764 -27.13 2.07 66.28
CA VAL A 764 -27.74 3.44 66.28
C VAL A 764 -27.10 4.50 67.21
N GLN A 765 -26.71 5.65 66.61
CA GLN A 765 -26.47 6.99 67.21
C GLN A 765 -25.20 7.17 68.10
N LYS A 766 -24.69 8.41 68.34
CA LYS A 766 -25.23 9.77 68.09
C LYS A 766 -24.14 10.85 67.90
N SER A 767 -24.60 12.07 67.56
CA SER A 767 -24.04 13.41 67.90
C SER A 767 -22.67 13.82 67.30
N ASP A 768 -22.44 15.10 66.93
CA ASP A 768 -23.37 16.22 66.67
C ASP A 768 -22.71 17.34 65.83
N GLN A 769 -23.56 18.17 65.20
CA GLN A 769 -23.40 19.60 64.81
C GLN A 769 -22.12 20.14 64.11
N THR A 770 -22.37 20.75 62.94
CA THR A 770 -21.54 21.77 62.25
C THR A 770 -21.42 23.08 63.06
N PRO A 771 -20.39 23.92 62.85
CA PRO A 771 -20.51 24.98 61.84
C PRO A 771 -19.23 25.34 61.04
N THR A 772 -19.42 26.13 59.99
CA THR A 772 -18.46 26.49 58.93
C THR A 772 -17.55 27.68 59.28
N LYS A 773 -16.23 27.64 58.93
CA LYS A 773 -15.59 28.61 57.98
C LYS A 773 -14.04 28.56 57.84
N THR A 774 -13.57 28.82 56.60
CA THR A 774 -12.33 29.53 56.18
C THR A 774 -10.97 28.78 56.12
N VAL A 775 -10.57 28.44 54.86
CA VAL A 775 -9.23 28.63 54.22
C VAL A 775 -7.99 28.00 54.90
N THR A 776 -7.24 27.11 54.23
CA THR A 776 -6.11 27.51 53.33
C THR A 776 -5.82 26.47 52.23
N GLN A 777 -5.13 26.94 51.18
CA GLN A 777 -4.73 26.27 49.93
C GLN A 777 -4.20 24.83 50.04
N GLU A 778 -4.46 24.03 49.01
CA GLU A 778 -3.53 22.98 48.54
C GLU A 778 -3.45 22.97 47.00
N LYS A 779 -2.54 22.18 46.42
CA LYS A 779 -1.88 22.46 45.12
C LYS A 779 -2.36 21.54 43.99
N VAL A 780 -2.20 22.02 42.75
CA VAL A 780 -2.53 21.28 41.52
C VAL A 780 -1.55 20.13 41.26
N GLN A 781 -2.07 18.99 40.79
CA GLN A 781 -1.34 18.06 39.94
C GLN A 781 -2.30 17.48 38.87
N GLU A 782 -1.78 17.21 37.66
CA GLU A 782 -2.59 17.12 36.44
C GLU A 782 -3.23 15.75 36.18
N LYS A 783 -4.37 15.77 35.48
CA LYS A 783 -4.83 14.63 34.67
C LYS A 783 -4.48 14.89 33.22
N SER A 784 -3.56 14.10 32.67
CA SER A 784 -3.37 14.04 31.22
C SER A 784 -4.64 13.49 30.55
N GLN A 785 -5.18 14.19 29.56
CA GLN A 785 -6.33 13.73 28.77
C GLN A 785 -5.86 13.18 27.42
N ILE A 786 -6.45 12.07 27.02
CA ILE A 786 -6.12 11.37 25.77
C ILE A 786 -6.82 12.08 24.61
N SER A 787 -6.05 12.76 23.74
CA SER A 787 -6.55 13.29 22.48
C SER A 787 -6.55 12.20 21.41
N GLN A 788 -7.74 11.73 21.02
CA GLN A 788 -7.90 10.78 19.91
C GLN A 788 -7.75 11.51 18.57
N SER A 789 -6.83 11.06 17.72
CA SER A 789 -6.56 11.68 16.41
C SER A 789 -7.54 11.18 15.34
N TYR A 790 -8.55 11.98 15.03
CA TYR A 790 -9.45 11.73 13.90
C TYR A 790 -8.75 12.04 12.56
N GLN A 791 -8.21 11.02 11.91
CA GLN A 791 -7.73 11.14 10.52
C GLN A 791 -8.89 10.92 9.53
N GLU A 792 -9.72 11.94 9.31
CA GLU A 792 -10.49 12.02 8.07
C GLU A 792 -9.52 12.21 6.90
N THR A 793 -9.65 11.44 5.82
CA THR A 793 -8.87 11.64 4.59
C THR A 793 -9.36 12.86 3.82
N SER A 794 -8.45 13.70 3.34
CA SER A 794 -8.76 14.77 2.37
C SER A 794 -8.50 14.28 0.96
N LYS A 795 -9.36 14.62 0.01
CA LYS A 795 -9.20 14.21 -1.39
C LYS A 795 -7.98 14.89 -2.03
N GLU A 796 -7.09 14.10 -2.62
CA GLU A 796 -5.95 14.61 -3.39
C GLU A 796 -6.36 15.36 -4.67
N ILE A 797 -5.45 16.18 -5.19
CA ILE A 797 -5.65 16.93 -6.43
C ILE A 797 -4.38 16.86 -7.30
N GLU A 798 -4.12 15.71 -7.90
CA GLU A 798 -3.15 15.62 -9.00
C GLU A 798 -3.64 16.48 -10.18
N VAL A 799 -2.75 17.31 -10.75
CA VAL A 799 -3.00 18.03 -12.00
C VAL A 799 -1.77 17.86 -12.89
N SER A 800 -1.97 17.32 -14.09
CA SER A 800 -0.87 17.02 -15.01
C SER A 800 -0.16 18.27 -15.52
N ASP A 801 1.15 18.14 -15.73
CA ASP A 801 1.98 19.21 -16.26
C ASP A 801 1.73 19.37 -17.77
N ILE A 802 1.37 20.59 -18.20
CA ILE A 802 1.14 20.93 -19.62
C ILE A 802 2.42 21.41 -20.33
N MET A 803 3.49 21.65 -19.57
CA MET A 803 4.82 22.06 -20.06
C MET A 803 5.88 21.68 -19.02
N THR A 804 7.15 21.63 -19.40
CA THR A 804 8.25 21.38 -18.44
C THR A 804 8.48 22.56 -17.49
N VAL A 805 9.13 22.31 -16.34
CA VAL A 805 9.61 23.35 -15.42
C VAL A 805 10.41 24.44 -16.14
N GLN A 806 11.28 24.05 -17.09
CA GLN A 806 12.10 24.98 -17.86
C GLN A 806 11.27 25.85 -18.81
N GLU A 807 10.20 25.32 -19.40
CA GLU A 807 9.26 26.09 -20.22
C GLU A 807 8.38 27.02 -19.37
N ALA A 808 7.99 26.60 -18.16
CA ALA A 808 7.30 27.44 -17.20
C ALA A 808 8.20 28.59 -16.71
N GLU A 809 9.48 28.32 -16.38
CA GLU A 809 10.48 29.33 -16.04
C GLU A 809 10.74 30.28 -17.22
N MET A 810 10.91 29.78 -18.44
CA MET A 810 11.05 30.60 -19.64
C MET A 810 9.80 31.42 -19.94
N THR A 811 8.61 30.96 -19.56
CA THR A 811 7.35 31.69 -19.72
C THR A 811 7.23 32.79 -18.66
N LEU A 812 7.58 32.49 -17.41
CA LEU A 812 7.63 33.45 -16.30
C LEU A 812 8.65 34.56 -16.56
N ASN A 813 9.87 34.21 -16.98
CA ASN A 813 10.93 35.18 -17.29
C ASN A 813 10.62 36.05 -18.55
N LYS A 814 9.57 35.75 -19.33
CA LYS A 814 9.05 36.60 -20.43
C LYS A 814 8.00 37.61 -19.96
N LEU A 815 7.53 37.54 -18.70
CA LEU A 815 6.54 38.47 -18.17
C LEU A 815 7.20 39.80 -17.77
N LYS A 816 6.56 40.90 -18.15
CA LYS A 816 7.04 42.28 -17.94
C LYS A 816 7.15 42.67 -16.47
N ASP A 817 6.43 41.98 -15.60
CA ASP A 817 6.39 42.18 -14.15
C ASP A 817 7.06 41.03 -13.38
N THR A 818 7.87 40.18 -14.03
CA THR A 818 8.53 39.04 -13.37
C THR A 818 9.40 39.44 -12.17
N GLU A 819 9.95 40.66 -12.15
CA GLU A 819 10.73 41.19 -11.02
C GLU A 819 9.88 41.43 -9.76
N GLN A 820 8.56 41.57 -9.89
CA GLN A 820 7.64 41.73 -8.75
C GLN A 820 7.30 40.40 -8.07
N ILE A 821 7.62 39.27 -8.72
CA ILE A 821 7.29 37.90 -8.33
C ILE A 821 8.50 37.28 -7.60
N THR A 822 8.76 37.79 -6.40
CA THR A 822 9.99 37.46 -5.64
C THR A 822 9.84 36.19 -4.81
N TRP A 823 9.16 36.29 -3.67
CA TRP A 823 8.91 35.19 -2.72
C TRP A 823 8.03 34.07 -3.31
N SER A 824 7.15 34.43 -4.24
CA SER A 824 6.12 33.60 -4.85
C SER A 824 6.60 32.84 -6.10
N LYS A 825 7.86 33.02 -6.53
CA LYS A 825 8.36 32.58 -7.83
C LYS A 825 8.11 31.09 -8.12
N GLN A 826 8.48 30.20 -7.20
CA GLN A 826 8.32 28.76 -7.37
C GLN A 826 6.85 28.32 -7.43
N SER A 827 5.97 28.96 -6.66
CA SER A 827 4.53 28.72 -6.75
C SER A 827 3.97 29.12 -8.11
N VAL A 828 4.39 30.28 -8.65
CA VAL A 828 3.97 30.76 -9.98
C VAL A 828 4.48 29.83 -11.08
N ILE A 829 5.70 29.30 -10.97
CA ILE A 829 6.22 28.26 -11.87
C ILE A 829 5.29 27.03 -11.83
N LYS A 830 4.99 26.46 -10.66
CA LYS A 830 4.14 25.25 -10.54
C LYS A 830 2.73 25.44 -11.11
N VAL A 831 2.06 26.58 -10.87
CA VAL A 831 0.72 26.82 -11.45
C VAL A 831 0.73 27.14 -12.95
N MET A 832 1.87 27.62 -13.50
CA MET A 832 2.04 27.77 -14.95
C MET A 832 2.35 26.42 -15.63
N GLN A 833 3.25 25.64 -15.03
CA GLN A 833 3.62 24.28 -15.43
C GLN A 833 2.39 23.38 -15.60
N LYS A 834 1.41 23.50 -14.69
CA LYS A 834 0.14 22.75 -14.69
C LYS A 834 -1.02 23.46 -15.40
N GLY A 835 -0.79 24.62 -16.02
CA GLY A 835 -1.82 25.38 -16.76
C GLY A 835 -2.92 26.01 -15.89
N ILE A 836 -2.84 25.87 -14.57
CA ILE A 836 -3.82 26.34 -13.59
C ILE A 836 -3.93 27.88 -13.61
N MET A 837 -2.80 28.58 -13.72
CA MET A 837 -2.75 30.03 -13.86
C MET A 837 -1.77 30.47 -14.96
N THR A 838 -2.15 31.51 -15.70
CA THR A 838 -1.33 32.13 -16.75
C THR A 838 -1.23 33.65 -16.57
N GLY A 839 -0.32 34.28 -17.31
CA GLY A 839 -0.26 35.75 -17.44
C GLY A 839 -1.39 36.31 -18.29
N ASP A 840 -1.59 37.63 -18.23
CA ASP A 840 -2.56 38.36 -19.03
C ASP A 840 -2.12 38.52 -20.49
N THR A 841 -3.03 38.93 -21.38
CA THR A 841 -2.76 39.13 -22.81
C THR A 841 -1.76 40.27 -23.09
N ASN A 842 -1.47 41.12 -22.10
CA ASN A 842 -0.45 42.16 -22.20
C ASN A 842 0.94 41.68 -21.75
N GLY A 843 1.07 40.45 -21.24
CA GLY A 843 2.34 39.84 -20.80
C GLY A 843 2.73 40.12 -19.36
N ASN A 844 1.77 40.19 -18.43
CA ASN A 844 1.99 40.43 -17.00
C ASN A 844 1.31 39.33 -16.16
N PHE A 845 1.90 38.90 -15.04
CA PHE A 845 1.21 38.03 -14.08
C PHE A 845 0.22 38.78 -13.17
N MET A 846 0.50 40.07 -12.95
CA MET A 846 -0.15 40.96 -11.99
C MET A 846 -0.12 40.42 -10.55
N PRO A 847 1.06 40.08 -9.97
CA PRO A 847 1.15 39.34 -8.71
C PRO A 847 0.41 40.01 -7.55
N ARG A 848 0.44 41.35 -7.48
CA ARG A 848 -0.19 42.15 -6.41
C ARG A 848 -1.66 42.50 -6.65
N LYS A 849 -2.24 42.15 -7.82
CA LYS A 849 -3.66 42.42 -8.13
C LYS A 849 -4.56 41.51 -7.28
N SER A 850 -5.60 42.08 -6.68
CA SER A 850 -6.65 41.35 -5.99
C SER A 850 -7.46 40.45 -6.94
N VAL A 851 -7.81 39.24 -6.49
CA VAL A 851 -8.45 38.20 -7.31
C VAL A 851 -9.98 38.29 -7.24
N THR A 852 -10.68 38.14 -8.37
CA THR A 852 -12.15 38.03 -8.41
C THR A 852 -12.67 36.60 -8.19
N ARG A 853 -13.93 36.45 -7.79
CA ARG A 853 -14.62 35.15 -7.70
C ARG A 853 -14.63 34.41 -9.04
N ALA A 854 -14.68 35.13 -10.16
CA ALA A 854 -14.53 34.55 -11.50
C ALA A 854 -13.12 34.01 -11.79
N GLU A 855 -12.06 34.73 -11.39
CA GLU A 855 -10.68 34.24 -11.53
C GLU A 855 -10.45 32.95 -10.71
N VAL A 856 -10.99 32.86 -9.49
CA VAL A 856 -10.92 31.62 -8.69
C VAL A 856 -11.77 30.50 -9.30
N ALA A 857 -12.95 30.80 -9.84
CA ALA A 857 -13.75 29.80 -10.54
C ALA A 857 -13.01 29.20 -11.74
N GLN A 858 -12.30 30.02 -12.53
CA GLN A 858 -11.49 29.54 -13.66
C GLN A 858 -10.28 28.72 -13.19
N VAL A 859 -9.55 29.18 -12.15
CA VAL A 859 -8.45 28.42 -11.56
C VAL A 859 -8.91 27.01 -11.15
N ILE A 860 -10.10 26.88 -10.57
CA ILE A 860 -10.67 25.58 -10.19
C ILE A 860 -11.17 24.80 -11.41
N ALA A 861 -11.77 25.44 -12.41
CA ALA A 861 -12.19 24.77 -13.65
C ALA A 861 -11.01 24.26 -14.49
N ASN A 862 -9.84 24.93 -14.43
CA ASN A 862 -8.60 24.45 -15.02
C ASN A 862 -8.06 23.19 -14.30
N ILE A 863 -8.43 22.99 -13.03
CA ILE A 863 -8.06 21.83 -12.21
C ILE A 863 -9.02 20.64 -12.41
N ILE A 864 -10.34 20.89 -12.42
CA ILE A 864 -11.36 19.82 -12.44
C ILE A 864 -12.05 19.61 -13.81
N GLY A 865 -11.59 20.33 -14.85
CA GLY A 865 -12.14 20.34 -16.20
C GLY A 865 -13.41 21.19 -16.34
N GLU A 866 -13.50 21.97 -17.44
CA GLU A 866 -14.72 22.73 -17.77
C GLU A 866 -15.86 21.79 -18.16
N LYS A 867 -16.97 21.85 -17.43
CA LYS A 867 -18.24 21.21 -17.83
C LYS A 867 -19.09 22.19 -18.64
N THR A 868 -19.65 21.71 -19.75
CA THR A 868 -20.56 22.51 -20.59
C THR A 868 -21.99 22.38 -20.06
N SER A 869 -22.55 23.47 -19.52
CA SER A 869 -23.93 23.51 -19.03
C SER A 869 -24.76 24.58 -19.73
N THR A 870 -26.07 24.38 -19.80
CA THR A 870 -27.03 25.34 -20.35
C THR A 870 -27.74 26.16 -19.27
N ARG A 871 -27.46 25.90 -17.98
CA ARG A 871 -28.09 26.62 -16.87
C ARG A 871 -27.63 28.08 -16.85
N LYS A 872 -28.58 29.00 -17.04
CA LYS A 872 -28.36 30.44 -16.88
C LYS A 872 -28.28 30.80 -15.40
N ILE A 873 -27.27 31.61 -15.03
CA ILE A 873 -27.12 32.23 -13.72
C ILE A 873 -27.48 33.72 -13.86
N THR A 874 -28.09 34.33 -12.84
CA THR A 874 -28.75 35.65 -12.94
C THR A 874 -27.83 36.77 -13.43
N ASP A 875 -26.59 36.79 -12.93
CA ASP A 875 -25.58 37.84 -13.14
C ASP A 875 -24.37 37.38 -13.97
N VAL A 876 -24.47 36.21 -14.61
CA VAL A 876 -23.42 35.68 -15.50
C VAL A 876 -23.91 35.77 -16.94
N ASP A 877 -23.24 36.62 -17.72
CA ASP A 877 -23.37 36.60 -19.18
C ASP A 877 -22.66 35.36 -19.75
N ASN A 878 -23.43 34.47 -20.37
CA ASN A 878 -22.94 33.20 -20.94
C ASN A 878 -21.84 33.38 -22.01
N ASN A 879 -21.63 34.60 -22.52
CA ASN A 879 -20.58 34.92 -23.50
C ASN A 879 -19.25 35.37 -22.84
N LYS A 880 -19.20 35.47 -21.50
CA LYS A 880 -17.98 35.83 -20.75
C LYS A 880 -17.05 34.61 -20.64
N TRP A 881 -15.74 34.88 -20.62
CA TRP A 881 -14.71 33.86 -20.51
C TRP A 881 -14.91 32.92 -19.31
N TYR A 882 -15.31 33.45 -18.16
CA TYR A 882 -15.56 32.69 -16.93
C TYR A 882 -16.89 31.91 -16.90
N ALA A 883 -17.78 32.02 -17.91
CA ALA A 883 -19.15 31.52 -17.78
C ALA A 883 -19.23 30.00 -17.53
N LYS A 884 -18.46 29.21 -18.28
CA LYS A 884 -18.36 27.75 -18.06
C LYS A 884 -17.73 27.40 -16.72
N ALA A 885 -16.69 28.13 -16.32
CA ALA A 885 -16.01 27.90 -15.06
C ALA A 885 -16.94 28.13 -13.86
N VAL A 886 -17.75 29.20 -13.91
CA VAL A 886 -18.79 29.48 -12.91
C VAL A 886 -19.86 28.38 -12.87
N GLN A 887 -20.32 27.89 -14.02
CA GLN A 887 -21.23 26.72 -14.07
C GLN A 887 -20.56 25.48 -13.42
N THR A 888 -19.32 25.19 -13.80
CA THR A 888 -18.54 24.04 -13.32
C THR A 888 -18.40 24.05 -11.80
N VAL A 889 -18.03 25.17 -11.18
CA VAL A 889 -17.88 25.23 -9.71
C VAL A 889 -19.21 25.24 -8.94
N LEU A 890 -20.32 25.60 -9.58
CA LEU A 890 -21.66 25.51 -9.00
C LEU A 890 -22.25 24.10 -9.10
N GLU A 891 -22.07 23.40 -10.22
CA GLU A 891 -22.55 22.02 -10.41
C GLU A 891 -21.83 21.02 -9.50
N ASN A 892 -20.51 21.20 -9.33
CA ASN A 892 -19.72 20.43 -8.36
C ASN A 892 -19.90 20.93 -6.91
N LYS A 893 -20.83 21.86 -6.63
CA LYS A 893 -21.18 22.42 -5.29
C LYS A 893 -20.06 23.15 -4.51
N ILE A 894 -18.90 23.33 -5.13
CA ILE A 894 -17.71 24.00 -4.59
C ILE A 894 -18.04 25.45 -4.23
N PHE A 895 -18.62 26.20 -5.17
CA PHE A 895 -19.19 27.51 -4.89
C PHE A 895 -20.69 27.41 -4.56
N THR A 896 -21.24 28.51 -4.08
CA THR A 896 -22.68 28.67 -3.83
C THR A 896 -23.09 30.08 -4.23
N GLN A 897 -24.31 30.21 -4.76
CA GLN A 897 -24.91 31.50 -5.13
C GLN A 897 -25.35 32.27 -3.87
N ASP A 898 -25.55 33.59 -3.97
CA ASP A 898 -26.21 34.35 -2.90
C ASP A 898 -27.73 34.09 -2.86
N GLU A 899 -28.40 34.63 -1.84
CA GLU A 899 -29.86 34.50 -1.62
C GLU A 899 -30.72 34.98 -2.80
N LYS A 900 -30.15 35.75 -3.73
CA LYS A 900 -30.81 36.28 -4.92
C LYS A 900 -30.45 35.50 -6.20
N GLY A 901 -29.69 34.40 -6.06
CA GLY A 901 -29.25 33.55 -7.16
C GLY A 901 -28.07 34.11 -7.96
N ASN A 902 -27.32 35.07 -7.43
CA ASN A 902 -26.15 35.63 -8.11
C ASN A 902 -24.86 34.85 -7.76
N PHE A 903 -23.93 34.76 -8.70
CA PHE A 903 -22.58 34.25 -8.43
C PHE A 903 -21.60 35.35 -7.98
N ARG A 904 -21.85 36.61 -8.36
CA ARG A 904 -21.00 37.79 -8.14
C ARG A 904 -19.61 37.66 -8.77
N PRO A 905 -19.50 37.42 -10.10
CA PRO A 905 -18.24 37.05 -10.76
C PRO A 905 -17.14 38.10 -10.62
N GLU A 906 -17.47 39.38 -10.78
CA GLU A 906 -16.51 40.49 -10.73
C GLU A 906 -16.16 40.95 -9.30
N SER A 907 -16.82 40.40 -8.26
CA SER A 907 -16.48 40.73 -6.87
C SER A 907 -15.16 40.10 -6.47
N GLN A 908 -14.34 40.85 -5.72
CA GLN A 908 -13.13 40.33 -5.07
C GLN A 908 -13.50 39.22 -4.09
N ILE A 909 -12.63 38.21 -3.96
CA ILE A 909 -12.83 37.07 -3.07
C ILE A 909 -12.08 37.25 -1.74
N THR A 910 -12.78 37.00 -0.64
CA THR A 910 -12.20 36.99 0.72
C THR A 910 -11.47 35.67 1.00
N ARG A 911 -10.51 35.69 1.93
CA ARG A 911 -9.86 34.46 2.43
C ARG A 911 -10.85 33.47 3.05
N ALA A 912 -11.88 33.95 3.75
CA ALA A 912 -12.98 33.14 4.27
C ALA A 912 -13.76 32.38 3.16
N GLU A 913 -14.11 33.07 2.07
CA GLU A 913 -14.74 32.41 0.91
C GLU A 913 -13.80 31.37 0.28
N LEU A 914 -12.51 31.70 0.13
CA LEU A 914 -11.53 30.78 -0.44
C LEU A 914 -11.31 29.53 0.44
N PHE A 915 -11.29 29.66 1.77
CA PHE A 915 -11.16 28.50 2.67
C PHE A 915 -12.34 27.52 2.53
N VAL A 916 -13.58 28.02 2.48
CA VAL A 916 -14.76 27.15 2.26
C VAL A 916 -14.71 26.50 0.87
N VAL A 917 -14.26 27.23 -0.15
CA VAL A 917 -14.08 26.73 -1.52
C VAL A 917 -13.00 25.64 -1.61
N ILE A 918 -11.84 25.82 -0.97
CA ILE A 918 -10.75 24.83 -0.94
C ILE A 918 -11.14 23.60 -0.13
N ALA A 919 -11.79 23.78 1.03
CA ALA A 919 -12.25 22.66 1.84
C ALA A 919 -13.24 21.80 1.05
N LYS A 920 -14.23 22.41 0.38
CA LYS A 920 -15.14 21.68 -0.52
C LYS A 920 -14.44 21.03 -1.72
N LEU A 921 -13.38 21.63 -2.25
CA LEU A 921 -12.61 21.08 -3.37
C LEU A 921 -11.83 19.80 -2.98
N LYS A 922 -11.23 19.76 -1.79
CA LYS A 922 -10.61 18.54 -1.20
C LYS A 922 -11.60 17.68 -0.37
N ASP A 923 -12.91 17.93 -0.49
CA ASP A 923 -14.05 17.35 0.28
C ASP A 923 -13.87 17.28 1.81
N ILE A 924 -13.11 18.21 2.38
CA ILE A 924 -12.84 18.38 3.80
C ILE A 924 -14.11 18.89 4.50
N LYS A 925 -14.57 18.15 5.51
CA LYS A 925 -15.74 18.51 6.32
C LYS A 925 -15.38 19.63 7.31
N PRO A 926 -16.34 20.49 7.70
CA PRO A 926 -16.10 21.50 8.73
C PRO A 926 -16.04 20.85 10.12
N LEU A 927 -15.07 21.26 10.95
CA LEU A 927 -15.00 20.80 12.34
C LEU A 927 -16.16 21.38 13.17
N ASP A 928 -16.50 20.69 14.26
CA ASP A 928 -17.49 21.16 15.22
C ASP A 928 -17.01 22.42 15.98
N ASN A 929 -17.94 23.15 16.60
CA ASN A 929 -17.65 24.40 17.31
C ASN A 929 -16.67 24.25 18.50
N THR A 930 -16.48 23.05 19.04
CA THR A 930 -15.55 22.74 20.12
C THR A 930 -14.14 22.58 19.55
N ARG A 931 -13.95 21.64 18.62
CA ARG A 931 -12.64 21.38 18.00
C ARG A 931 -12.16 22.59 17.20
N ALA A 932 -13.06 23.30 16.51
CA ALA A 932 -12.72 24.50 15.76
C ALA A 932 -12.09 25.60 16.65
N LYS A 933 -12.62 25.81 17.87
CA LYS A 933 -12.07 26.77 18.84
C LYS A 933 -10.71 26.34 19.38
N GLU A 934 -10.52 25.05 19.63
CA GLU A 934 -9.24 24.50 20.09
C GLU A 934 -8.15 24.71 19.03
N VAL A 935 -8.41 24.29 17.78
CA VAL A 935 -7.48 24.41 16.64
C VAL A 935 -7.15 25.88 16.31
N LEU A 936 -8.14 26.78 16.40
CA LEU A 936 -7.95 28.20 16.08
C LEU A 936 -7.43 29.04 17.26
N SER A 937 -7.30 28.47 18.47
CA SER A 937 -6.88 29.19 19.69
C SER A 937 -5.53 29.92 19.58
N ARG A 938 -4.65 29.47 18.68
CA ARG A 938 -3.33 30.08 18.41
C ARG A 938 -3.37 31.37 17.58
N TYR A 939 -4.55 31.79 17.10
CA TYR A 939 -4.71 32.96 16.22
C TYR A 939 -5.39 34.13 16.92
N THR A 940 -4.70 35.27 16.91
CA THR A 940 -5.11 36.53 17.55
C THR A 940 -6.30 37.24 16.89
N ASP A 941 -6.76 36.73 15.75
CA ASP A 941 -7.88 37.25 14.96
C ASP A 941 -9.01 36.23 14.75
N VAL A 942 -9.05 35.16 15.56
CA VAL A 942 -10.07 34.09 15.47
C VAL A 942 -11.51 34.62 15.50
N ASP A 943 -11.81 35.62 16.35
CA ASP A 943 -13.13 36.24 16.45
C ASP A 943 -13.53 37.06 15.20
N SER A 944 -12.58 37.32 14.29
CA SER A 944 -12.88 37.95 12.99
C SER A 944 -13.32 36.96 11.92
N ILE A 945 -13.12 35.65 12.14
CA ILE A 945 -13.48 34.61 11.17
C ILE A 945 -15.02 34.48 11.14
N PRO A 946 -15.68 34.68 9.99
CA PRO A 946 -17.13 34.56 9.91
C PRO A 946 -17.61 33.15 10.33
N SER A 947 -18.71 33.07 11.09
CA SER A 947 -19.23 31.82 11.66
C SER A 947 -19.48 30.70 10.63
N TRP A 948 -19.91 31.06 9.41
CA TRP A 948 -20.10 30.13 8.29
C TRP A 948 -18.79 29.59 7.71
N ALA A 949 -17.65 30.25 7.97
CA ALA A 949 -16.32 29.84 7.56
C ALA A 949 -15.54 29.12 8.68
N THR A 950 -15.86 29.37 9.96
CA THR A 950 -15.06 28.93 11.12
C THR A 950 -14.67 27.46 11.09
N GLY A 951 -15.65 26.55 10.96
CA GLY A 951 -15.40 25.09 10.97
C GLY A 951 -14.57 24.60 9.77
N TYR A 952 -14.71 25.23 8.60
CA TYR A 952 -13.89 24.94 7.42
C TYR A 952 -12.48 25.51 7.54
N ALA A 953 -12.35 26.74 8.06
CA ALA A 953 -11.05 27.36 8.32
C ALA A 953 -10.25 26.55 9.34
N SER A 954 -10.87 26.09 10.44
CA SER A 954 -10.22 25.19 11.39
C SER A 954 -9.84 23.84 10.76
N ALA A 955 -10.67 23.25 9.91
CA ALA A 955 -10.35 21.99 9.25
C ALA A 955 -9.10 22.11 8.34
N LEU A 956 -8.96 23.21 7.59
CA LEU A 956 -7.76 23.48 6.80
C LEU A 956 -6.52 23.80 7.66
N VAL A 957 -6.72 24.42 8.82
CA VAL A 957 -5.64 24.73 9.79
C VAL A 957 -5.14 23.46 10.49
N GLU A 958 -6.03 22.55 10.86
CA GLU A 958 -5.71 21.24 11.45
C GLU A 958 -4.98 20.34 10.45
N LYS A 959 -5.41 20.33 9.20
CA LYS A 959 -4.79 19.58 8.09
C LYS A 959 -3.52 20.24 7.53
N GLY A 960 -3.00 21.32 8.15
CA GLY A 960 -1.78 22.00 7.72
C GLY A 960 -1.88 22.81 6.40
N ILE A 961 -3.02 22.77 5.72
CA ILE A 961 -3.28 23.47 4.44
C ILE A 961 -3.29 24.99 4.64
N VAL A 962 -3.66 25.49 5.82
CA VAL A 962 -3.67 26.92 6.17
C VAL A 962 -2.88 27.17 7.46
N SER A 963 -1.64 27.64 7.32
CA SER A 963 -0.77 27.97 8.46
C SER A 963 -1.04 29.35 9.09
N GLY A 964 -1.58 30.30 8.31
CA GLY A 964 -1.64 31.71 8.69
C GLY A 964 -0.26 32.39 8.69
N ALA A 965 -0.18 33.60 9.23
CA ALA A 965 1.08 34.34 9.40
C ALA A 965 0.99 35.30 10.61
N ASN A 966 2.09 35.53 11.32
CA ASN A 966 2.16 36.43 12.49
C ASN A 966 1.03 36.21 13.52
N ASN A 967 0.71 34.94 13.80
CA ASN A 967 -0.42 34.50 14.64
C ASN A 967 -1.78 35.09 14.21
N LYS A 968 -2.01 35.19 12.89
CA LYS A 968 -3.28 35.58 12.27
C LYS A 968 -3.67 34.70 11.08
N ILE A 969 -4.98 34.54 10.88
CA ILE A 969 -5.58 33.87 9.70
C ILE A 969 -5.91 34.88 8.59
N SER A 970 -6.18 36.16 8.93
CA SER A 970 -6.59 37.22 8.00
C SER A 970 -7.82 36.83 7.17
N ALA A 971 -8.87 36.28 7.80
CA ALA A 971 -10.00 35.67 7.09
C ALA A 971 -10.80 36.66 6.23
N ASN A 972 -10.86 37.94 6.59
CA ASN A 972 -11.61 38.96 5.84
C ASN A 972 -10.76 39.68 4.78
N ASP A 973 -9.45 39.42 4.72
CA ASP A 973 -8.56 40.09 3.76
C ASP A 973 -8.76 39.52 2.34
N MET A 974 -8.53 40.37 1.34
CA MET A 974 -8.59 40.00 -0.08
C MET A 974 -7.28 39.36 -0.53
N LEU A 975 -7.34 38.31 -1.35
CA LEU A 975 -6.14 37.64 -1.88
C LEU A 975 -5.57 38.36 -3.09
N THR A 976 -4.24 38.38 -3.20
CA THR A 976 -3.52 38.74 -4.43
C THR A 976 -3.29 37.51 -5.34
N ARG A 977 -3.06 37.72 -6.65
CA ARG A 977 -2.84 36.62 -7.61
C ARG A 977 -1.65 35.73 -7.27
N GLU A 978 -0.58 36.28 -6.70
CA GLU A 978 0.56 35.47 -6.24
C GLU A 978 0.22 34.63 -4.98
N GLN A 979 -0.60 35.15 -4.07
CA GLN A 979 -1.04 34.39 -2.89
C GLN A 979 -1.97 33.25 -3.30
N LEU A 980 -2.84 33.49 -4.28
CA LEU A 980 -3.64 32.46 -4.92
C LEU A 980 -2.74 31.38 -5.56
N ALA A 981 -1.69 31.79 -6.28
CA ALA A 981 -0.73 30.86 -6.89
C ALA A 981 -0.02 29.99 -5.83
N THR A 982 0.43 30.56 -4.72
CA THR A 982 1.02 29.78 -3.61
C THR A 982 0.02 28.85 -2.95
N ILE A 983 -1.21 29.28 -2.71
CA ILE A 983 -2.22 28.41 -2.12
C ILE A 983 -2.55 27.25 -3.07
N PHE A 984 -2.73 27.51 -4.37
CA PHE A 984 -3.04 26.44 -5.33
C PHE A 984 -1.85 25.52 -5.58
N ALA A 985 -0.62 26.04 -5.72
CA ALA A 985 0.60 25.22 -5.84
C ALA A 985 0.84 24.27 -4.65
N ASN A 986 0.30 24.61 -3.47
CA ASN A 986 0.43 23.81 -2.25
C ASN A 986 -0.73 22.81 -2.03
N ILE A 987 -1.82 22.86 -2.81
CA ILE A 987 -2.95 21.92 -2.69
C ILE A 987 -3.15 21.04 -3.91
N VAL A 988 -2.53 21.39 -5.04
CA VAL A 988 -2.39 20.54 -6.22
C VAL A 988 -1.00 19.93 -6.25
N GLU A 989 -0.90 18.68 -6.70
CA GLU A 989 0.36 17.94 -6.77
C GLU A 989 0.96 17.97 -8.19
#